data_AF-A0A8B9DWA1-F1
#
_entry.id   AF-A0A8B9DWA1-F1
#
_cell.length_a   1.000
_cell.length_b   1.000
_cell.length_c   1.000
_cell.angle_alpha   90.00
_cell.angle_beta   90.00
_cell.angle_gamma   90.00
#
_symmetry.space_group_name_H-M   'P 1'
#
loop_
_entity.id
_entity.type
_entity.pdbx_description
1 polymer ?
#
loop_
_entity_poly.entity_id
_entity_poly.type
_entity_poly.pdbx_seq_one_letter_code
_entity_poly.pdbx_strand_id
1 'polypeptide(L)'
;KKVIIEDIGNKCVYQFPVGRWFALDEDDGKIQRDILVGGTEATGIVYNVAVVTGDIRGAGTNSKIHVILHGSKGLKNSGKIFLEGGEFERARTDLFNVEIAALLSPLSRVTIGHDNCGVSSGWYCEKVVVYCPFTGIEQTFPCGKWLDEDEGDGLIERELYEMVSLRQRRLKKSPWSLWIWTSDIKNAGTDATIFFQIYGDKGKSDEMKLDNNSDNFETGQTDKFMIELPDLGTFYKLRIWHEKRNPFAGWHLNKVTLLKTLTKEKYSFNCGRWLDINEDDNEIVRELPAEGTLVTEVMPGEMIKYRVTVCTGMVSGSGTDANVFVCLIGEQGDTGERVLYKCINNVNKFEKGNADEFFVEAVTLKQVRRVRIGHDGKGGSSGWYLAKVIVREEGQPESEAVEFPCYRWLDKNEDDGQIVRELVPAGESPMLKNVSYHISVKTGDIPGASSDSKVFIKLYGEKADTSKEPLLVSDNDLGNYFERGRVDEFTLDTMDIGKINRILIGHDNVGLRSGWFLASVQITVPVQGRQYMFPCNRWLDKDEADGRVEVEVYPSEIVPIEKLINYEVSVVTGDVRAAGTNAKVFMQIYGETGKTELIILENRSNNFERGATDIFKIEAADVGKIYKIRIGHDGKGIGDGWFLESVTLKRLAVKMNESDKKKKKKKKSEEVEEEETKVEEVIDVYTFVAHRWLAKDEGDKELVVELVPDGESALEENTYEVHVLTGNVWGAGTDSNVFLSIYGVGRGDTGERQLKRSNNLNKFEKGQVDVFTIKAIDLGELKKLRIRHDNSGGSPSWFLERVEIVDLKESTTYYFPCQRWLAVEEDDGQIVRELVPVDEAFVKKDSENDGQSLATLGLEQKAKSTTYTVKVKTGDKKNAGTDANVFITLYGMNRTSTRTSSTCCI
;
A
#
# COMPACT_ATOMS: atom_id res chain seq x y z
N LYS A 1 17.17 22.82 -42.70
CA LYS A 1 18.43 22.20 -43.19
C LYS A 1 18.09 20.84 -43.80
N LYS A 2 18.73 20.42 -44.89
CA LYS A 2 18.47 19.13 -45.58
C LYS A 2 19.77 18.47 -46.02
N VAL A 3 19.83 17.15 -45.95
CA VAL A 3 20.88 16.32 -46.57
C VAL A 3 20.36 15.90 -47.95
N ILE A 4 21.21 16.01 -48.97
CA ILE A 4 20.88 15.64 -50.34
C ILE A 4 21.86 14.55 -50.75
N ILE A 5 21.35 13.41 -51.21
CA ILE A 5 22.14 12.34 -51.80
C ILE A 5 21.80 12.28 -53.28
N GLU A 6 22.79 12.53 -54.14
CA GLU A 6 22.67 12.34 -55.58
C GLU A 6 23.15 10.94 -55.97
N ASP A 7 22.22 10.07 -56.36
CA ASP A 7 22.54 8.77 -56.92
C ASP A 7 22.76 8.93 -58.43
N ILE A 8 24.03 9.10 -58.79
CA ILE A 8 24.49 9.31 -60.17
C ILE A 8 24.15 8.08 -61.04
N GLY A 9 24.16 6.87 -60.49
CA GLY A 9 23.90 5.62 -61.22
C GLY A 9 22.43 5.49 -61.62
N ASN A 10 21.52 5.87 -60.72
CA ASN A 10 20.07 5.80 -60.96
C ASN A 10 19.46 7.14 -61.43
N LYS A 11 20.27 8.20 -61.60
CA LYS A 11 19.83 9.56 -61.95
C LYS A 11 18.72 10.06 -61.01
N CYS A 12 18.83 9.77 -59.72
CA CYS A 12 17.86 10.15 -58.70
C CYS A 12 18.51 11.06 -57.66
N VAL A 13 17.72 12.00 -57.15
CA VAL A 13 18.13 12.90 -56.06
C VAL A 13 17.23 12.63 -54.87
N TYR A 14 17.81 12.16 -53.79
CA TYR A 14 17.13 11.89 -52.54
C TYR A 14 17.32 13.09 -51.60
N GLN A 15 16.22 13.64 -51.09
CA GLN A 15 16.26 14.72 -50.11
C GLN A 15 15.80 14.21 -48.75
N PHE A 16 16.64 14.45 -47.75
CA PHE A 16 16.43 14.10 -46.35
C PHE A 16 16.33 15.41 -45.56
N PRO A 17 15.12 15.89 -45.27
CA PRO A 17 14.95 17.09 -44.47
C PRO A 17 15.36 16.78 -43.03
N VAL A 18 16.41 17.46 -42.56
CA VAL A 18 17.02 17.17 -41.25
C VAL A 18 16.33 17.94 -40.14
N GLY A 19 15.76 19.12 -40.39
CA GLY A 19 14.82 19.84 -39.49
C GLY A 19 15.26 20.16 -38.05
N ARG A 20 16.38 19.61 -37.58
CA ARG A 20 16.82 19.50 -36.19
C ARG A 20 18.33 19.59 -36.09
N TRP A 21 18.86 19.78 -34.88
CA TRP A 21 20.30 19.79 -34.65
C TRP A 21 20.86 18.36 -34.54
N PHE A 22 22.14 18.22 -34.92
CA PHE A 22 22.96 17.02 -34.70
C PHE A 22 24.08 17.40 -33.74
N ALA A 23 23.72 17.72 -32.50
CA ALA A 23 24.68 18.13 -31.48
C ALA A 23 24.23 17.58 -30.12
N LEU A 24 25.19 17.28 -29.25
CA LEU A 24 24.91 16.75 -27.91
C LEU A 24 24.34 17.83 -26.98
N ASP A 25 24.65 19.09 -27.25
CA ASP A 25 24.37 20.28 -26.46
C ASP A 25 23.18 21.12 -26.99
N GLU A 26 22.48 20.67 -28.04
CA GLU A 26 21.35 21.39 -28.65
C GLU A 26 20.16 20.44 -28.91
N ASP A 27 18.94 21.00 -28.98
CA ASP A 27 17.71 20.28 -29.35
C ASP A 27 17.42 19.05 -28.45
N ASP A 28 17.45 17.83 -28.99
CA ASP A 28 17.24 16.58 -28.24
C ASP A 28 18.55 15.83 -27.93
N GLY A 29 19.70 16.48 -28.11
CA GLY A 29 21.02 15.93 -27.78
C GLY A 29 21.49 14.78 -28.68
N LYS A 30 20.84 14.54 -29.82
CA LYS A 30 21.15 13.41 -30.70
C LYS A 30 22.04 13.81 -31.87
N ILE A 31 23.15 13.08 -32.05
CA ILE A 31 24.06 13.23 -33.19
C ILE A 31 23.84 12.23 -34.33
N GLN A 32 22.92 11.27 -34.15
CA GLN A 32 22.53 10.28 -35.15
C GLN A 32 21.01 10.23 -35.30
N ARG A 33 20.52 10.13 -36.55
CA ARG A 33 19.08 9.99 -36.87
C ARG A 33 18.87 9.15 -38.13
N ASP A 34 17.83 8.33 -38.11
CA ASP A 34 17.28 7.76 -39.34
C ASP A 34 16.28 8.72 -39.97
N ILE A 35 16.45 9.04 -41.25
CA ILE A 35 15.60 9.99 -41.98
C ILE A 35 15.04 9.33 -43.24
N LEU A 36 13.72 9.42 -43.43
CA LEU A 36 13.04 8.92 -44.63
C LEU A 36 13.12 9.95 -45.76
N VAL A 37 13.39 9.48 -46.98
CA VAL A 37 13.37 10.29 -48.19
C VAL A 37 12.00 10.97 -48.35
N GLY A 38 11.97 12.30 -48.44
CA GLY A 38 10.74 13.07 -48.70
C GLY A 38 9.75 13.18 -47.53
N GLY A 39 10.11 12.71 -46.32
CA GLY A 39 9.30 12.90 -45.12
C GLY A 39 9.23 14.38 -44.71
N THR A 40 8.20 14.81 -43.96
CA THR A 40 8.10 16.21 -43.50
C THR A 40 8.86 16.47 -42.19
N GLU A 41 9.10 15.44 -41.37
CA GLU A 41 9.93 15.46 -40.14
C GLU A 41 10.52 14.05 -39.87
N ALA A 42 11.59 13.96 -39.08
CA ALA A 42 12.13 12.68 -38.61
C ALA A 42 11.16 12.06 -37.59
N THR A 43 10.35 11.11 -38.02
CA THR A 43 9.45 10.34 -37.15
C THR A 43 10.08 8.96 -36.90
N GLY A 44 11.09 8.88 -36.05
CA GLY A 44 11.65 7.60 -35.65
C GLY A 44 10.78 6.89 -34.61
N ILE A 45 10.79 5.56 -34.65
CA ILE A 45 10.23 4.69 -33.61
C ILE A 45 11.31 4.49 -32.55
N VAL A 46 10.98 4.83 -31.31
CA VAL A 46 11.88 4.67 -30.16
C VAL A 46 11.83 3.22 -29.63
N TYR A 47 12.98 2.72 -29.22
CA TYR A 47 13.22 1.45 -28.55
C TYR A 47 14.08 1.72 -27.32
N ASN A 48 13.66 1.26 -26.15
CA ASN A 48 14.44 1.32 -24.93
C ASN A 48 15.24 0.02 -24.83
N VAL A 49 16.56 0.09 -24.89
CA VAL A 49 17.47 -1.05 -24.86
C VAL A 49 18.21 -1.06 -23.52
N ALA A 50 18.03 -2.14 -22.75
CA ALA A 50 18.78 -2.40 -21.52
C ALA A 50 19.82 -3.47 -21.76
N VAL A 51 21.04 -3.22 -21.31
CA VAL A 51 22.15 -4.17 -21.38
C VAL A 51 22.61 -4.48 -19.96
N VAL A 52 22.54 -5.75 -19.58
CA VAL A 52 22.93 -6.20 -18.23
C VAL A 52 24.29 -6.88 -18.30
N THR A 53 25.26 -6.34 -17.58
CA THR A 53 26.59 -6.94 -17.38
C THR A 53 26.55 -7.85 -16.16
N GLY A 54 27.04 -9.08 -16.28
CA GLY A 54 26.88 -10.08 -15.22
C GLY A 54 27.67 -9.78 -13.94
N ASP A 55 27.21 -10.34 -12.82
CA ASP A 55 27.89 -10.25 -11.53
C ASP A 55 28.99 -11.31 -11.36
N ILE A 56 29.98 -11.29 -12.27
CA ILE A 56 31.18 -12.11 -12.14
C ILE A 56 32.44 -11.24 -12.18
N ARG A 57 33.50 -11.70 -11.53
CA ARG A 57 34.75 -10.94 -11.45
C ARG A 57 35.31 -10.68 -12.86
N GLY A 58 35.60 -9.42 -13.15
CA GLY A 58 36.15 -8.99 -14.44
C GLY A 58 35.10 -8.73 -15.53
N ALA A 59 33.81 -8.85 -15.24
CA ALA A 59 32.75 -8.80 -16.26
C ALA A 59 32.64 -7.49 -17.06
N GLY A 60 33.19 -6.38 -16.56
CA GLY A 60 33.03 -5.07 -17.19
C GLY A 60 34.03 -4.78 -18.29
N THR A 61 33.70 -3.85 -19.18
CA THR A 61 34.52 -3.48 -20.35
C THR A 61 34.57 -1.97 -20.57
N ASN A 62 35.59 -1.50 -21.26
CA ASN A 62 35.70 -0.12 -21.77
C ASN A 62 35.57 -0.03 -23.29
N SER A 63 35.26 -1.14 -23.98
CA SER A 63 35.00 -1.15 -25.41
C SER A 63 33.66 -0.48 -25.74
N LYS A 64 33.52 0.06 -26.94
CA LYS A 64 32.23 0.61 -27.40
C LYS A 64 31.29 -0.53 -27.77
N ILE A 65 30.17 -0.61 -27.08
CA ILE A 65 29.14 -1.62 -27.33
C ILE A 65 28.22 -1.17 -28.47
N HIS A 66 27.84 -2.09 -29.34
CA HIS A 66 26.85 -1.88 -30.38
C HIS A 66 25.75 -2.93 -30.37
N VAL A 67 24.57 -2.54 -30.85
CA VAL A 67 23.39 -3.40 -30.99
C VAL A 67 22.83 -3.35 -32.42
N ILE A 68 22.25 -4.46 -32.87
CA ILE A 68 21.44 -4.55 -34.09
C ILE A 68 20.10 -5.20 -33.74
N LEU A 69 19.00 -4.48 -33.98
CA LEU A 69 17.65 -4.96 -33.78
C LEU A 69 17.15 -5.59 -35.09
N HIS A 70 16.70 -6.85 -35.07
CA HIS A 70 16.20 -7.54 -36.26
C HIS A 70 14.68 -7.69 -36.20
N GLY A 71 13.97 -7.14 -37.19
CA GLY A 71 12.51 -7.21 -37.23
C GLY A 71 11.98 -8.62 -37.46
N SER A 72 10.66 -8.78 -37.33
CA SER A 72 9.97 -10.04 -37.65
C SER A 72 10.30 -10.49 -39.09
N LYS A 73 10.83 -11.71 -39.24
CA LYS A 73 11.38 -12.35 -40.47
C LYS A 73 12.81 -11.95 -40.89
N GLY A 74 13.53 -11.11 -40.15
CA GLY A 74 14.97 -10.85 -40.36
C GLY A 74 15.38 -10.12 -41.66
N LEU A 75 14.41 -9.74 -42.51
CA LEU A 75 14.65 -9.04 -43.78
C LEU A 75 14.98 -7.54 -43.62
N LYS A 76 14.70 -6.96 -42.44
CA LYS A 76 15.00 -5.58 -42.09
C LYS A 76 15.63 -5.54 -40.70
N ASN A 77 16.66 -4.72 -40.54
CA ASN A 77 17.31 -4.47 -39.26
C ASN A 77 17.57 -2.97 -39.08
N SER A 78 17.96 -2.59 -37.87
CA SER A 78 18.27 -1.21 -37.49
C SER A 78 19.59 -0.69 -38.02
N GLY A 79 20.42 -1.52 -38.67
CA GLY A 79 21.85 -1.28 -38.77
C GLY A 79 22.56 -1.37 -37.41
N LYS A 80 23.87 -1.15 -37.42
CA LYS A 80 24.72 -1.12 -36.21
C LYS A 80 24.52 0.20 -35.48
N ILE A 81 24.09 0.13 -34.22
CA ILE A 81 23.84 1.29 -33.37
C ILE A 81 24.78 1.20 -32.17
N PHE A 82 25.67 2.17 -32.03
CA PHE A 82 26.56 2.25 -30.87
C PHE A 82 25.80 2.79 -29.67
N LEU A 83 25.94 2.11 -28.54
CA LEU A 83 25.31 2.44 -27.27
C LEU A 83 26.20 3.45 -26.53
N GLU A 84 26.25 4.68 -27.06
CA GLU A 84 27.12 5.74 -26.55
C GLU A 84 26.73 6.16 -25.13
N GLY A 85 27.72 6.44 -24.28
CA GLY A 85 27.54 6.85 -22.88
C GLY A 85 27.32 5.71 -21.87
N GLY A 86 27.41 4.45 -22.29
CA GLY A 86 27.36 3.30 -21.38
C GLY A 86 28.70 2.99 -20.72
N GLU A 87 28.67 2.61 -19.44
CA GLU A 87 29.87 2.25 -18.66
C GLU A 87 30.09 0.73 -18.60
N PHE A 88 29.02 -0.07 -18.65
CA PHE A 88 29.07 -1.53 -18.75
C PHE A 88 29.89 -2.24 -17.67
N GLU A 89 29.83 -1.75 -16.43
CA GLU A 89 30.53 -2.33 -15.27
C GLU A 89 29.89 -3.63 -14.75
N ARG A 90 30.64 -4.39 -13.94
CA ARG A 90 30.15 -5.64 -13.31
C ARG A 90 28.86 -5.40 -12.54
N ALA A 91 27.88 -6.30 -12.71
CA ALA A 91 26.57 -6.28 -12.05
C ALA A 91 25.71 -5.02 -12.34
N ARG A 92 26.04 -4.27 -13.40
CA ARG A 92 25.35 -3.04 -13.80
C ARG A 92 24.35 -3.30 -14.94
N THR A 93 23.32 -2.46 -15.02
CA THR A 93 22.38 -2.40 -16.15
C THR A 93 22.39 -1.01 -16.79
N ASP A 94 22.91 -0.92 -18.00
CA ASP A 94 22.98 0.32 -18.80
C ASP A 94 21.76 0.42 -19.74
N LEU A 95 21.18 1.61 -19.87
CA LEU A 95 19.96 1.86 -20.65
C LEU A 95 20.17 2.88 -21.75
N PHE A 96 19.54 2.63 -22.91
CA PHE A 96 19.67 3.46 -24.10
C PHE A 96 18.31 3.66 -24.77
N ASN A 97 18.07 4.88 -25.25
CA ASN A 97 16.93 5.18 -26.13
C ASN A 97 17.40 5.19 -27.58
N VAL A 98 17.01 4.15 -28.31
CA VAL A 98 17.39 3.93 -29.70
C VAL A 98 16.24 4.33 -30.61
N GLU A 99 16.45 5.28 -31.52
CA GLU A 99 15.44 5.75 -32.46
C GLU A 99 15.74 5.24 -33.88
N ILE A 100 14.79 4.54 -34.50
CA ILE A 100 14.95 3.97 -35.85
C ILE A 100 13.77 4.29 -36.75
N ALA A 101 13.96 4.39 -38.07
CA ALA A 101 12.88 4.78 -38.99
C ALA A 101 11.81 3.69 -39.24
N ALA A 102 12.02 2.47 -38.76
CA ALA A 102 11.14 1.34 -39.03
C ALA A 102 10.60 0.69 -37.75
N LEU A 103 9.33 0.31 -37.77
CA LEU A 103 8.75 -0.56 -36.76
C LEU A 103 9.23 -2.00 -36.98
N LEU A 104 10.20 -2.44 -36.19
CA LEU A 104 10.78 -3.79 -36.16
C LEU A 104 10.11 -4.69 -35.11
N SER A 105 9.57 -4.13 -34.02
CA SER A 105 8.91 -4.90 -32.96
C SER A 105 7.67 -5.66 -33.48
N PRO A 106 7.44 -6.92 -33.07
CA PRO A 106 8.32 -7.74 -32.23
C PRO A 106 9.60 -8.15 -32.98
N LEU A 107 10.72 -8.06 -32.29
CA LEU A 107 12.03 -8.45 -32.80
C LEU A 107 12.13 -9.98 -32.89
N SER A 108 12.83 -10.46 -33.91
CA SER A 108 13.15 -11.89 -34.07
C SER A 108 14.39 -12.28 -33.27
N ARG A 109 15.38 -11.37 -33.19
CA ARG A 109 16.65 -11.52 -32.47
C ARG A 109 17.33 -10.16 -32.32
N VAL A 110 18.35 -10.11 -31.48
CA VAL A 110 19.22 -8.95 -31.28
C VAL A 110 20.65 -9.38 -31.51
N THR A 111 21.44 -8.63 -32.29
CA THR A 111 22.90 -8.81 -32.29
C THR A 111 23.50 -7.84 -31.30
N ILE A 112 24.36 -8.32 -30.40
CA ILE A 112 25.13 -7.48 -29.46
C ILE A 112 26.62 -7.79 -29.65
N GLY A 113 27.45 -6.75 -29.60
CA GLY A 113 28.91 -6.91 -29.66
C GLY A 113 29.63 -5.63 -29.29
N HIS A 114 30.95 -5.63 -29.43
CA HIS A 114 31.78 -4.46 -29.15
C HIS A 114 32.89 -4.28 -30.19
N ASP A 115 33.57 -3.14 -30.16
CA ASP A 115 34.65 -2.78 -31.07
C ASP A 115 36.03 -3.35 -30.69
N ASN A 116 36.10 -4.12 -29.61
CA ASN A 116 37.32 -4.73 -29.06
C ASN A 116 38.47 -3.73 -28.82
N CYS A 117 38.15 -2.46 -28.57
CA CYS A 117 39.14 -1.43 -28.27
C CYS A 117 39.31 -1.26 -26.75
N GLY A 118 40.55 -0.99 -26.29
CA GLY A 118 40.85 -0.65 -24.89
C GLY A 118 41.69 -1.68 -24.13
N VAL A 119 42.02 -1.37 -22.88
CA VAL A 119 42.67 -2.30 -21.94
C VAL A 119 41.56 -3.02 -21.17
N SER A 120 41.48 -4.35 -21.22
CA SER A 120 40.34 -5.15 -20.71
C SER A 120 39.07 -5.02 -21.57
N SER A 121 39.20 -5.34 -22.86
CA SER A 121 38.07 -5.32 -23.82
C SER A 121 37.05 -6.44 -23.59
N GLY A 122 37.45 -7.53 -22.93
CA GLY A 122 36.58 -8.64 -22.56
C GLY A 122 35.37 -8.21 -21.73
N TRP A 123 34.19 -8.73 -22.08
CA TRP A 123 32.94 -8.30 -21.48
C TRP A 123 32.00 -9.49 -21.22
N TYR A 124 31.46 -9.62 -20.01
CA TYR A 124 30.44 -10.62 -19.73
C TYR A 124 29.03 -10.02 -19.82
N CYS A 125 28.37 -10.26 -20.95
CA CYS A 125 26.98 -9.86 -21.15
C CYS A 125 26.04 -10.91 -20.55
N GLU A 126 25.21 -10.53 -19.59
CA GLU A 126 24.20 -11.40 -18.99
C GLU A 126 22.95 -11.50 -19.88
N LYS A 127 22.38 -10.36 -20.27
CA LYS A 127 21.19 -10.29 -21.14
C LYS A 127 21.00 -8.90 -21.75
N VAL A 128 20.24 -8.84 -22.84
CA VAL A 128 19.73 -7.60 -23.42
C VAL A 128 18.20 -7.60 -23.31
N VAL A 129 17.60 -6.50 -22.89
CA VAL A 129 16.14 -6.31 -22.84
C VAL A 129 15.77 -5.18 -23.79
N VAL A 130 14.81 -5.40 -24.68
CA VAL A 130 14.36 -4.38 -25.64
C VAL A 130 12.88 -4.14 -25.47
N TYR A 131 12.51 -2.91 -25.16
CA TYR A 131 11.13 -2.44 -25.06
C TYR A 131 10.80 -1.48 -26.19
N CYS A 132 9.69 -1.71 -26.89
CA CYS A 132 9.16 -0.80 -27.90
C CYS A 132 7.83 -0.17 -27.41
N PRO A 133 7.83 1.11 -26.96
CA PRO A 133 6.64 1.81 -26.48
C PRO A 133 5.46 1.79 -27.45
N PHE A 134 5.75 1.87 -28.75
CA PHE A 134 4.72 1.86 -29.79
C PHE A 134 3.93 0.54 -29.85
N THR A 135 4.60 -0.59 -29.63
CA THR A 135 3.95 -1.91 -29.61
C THR A 135 3.53 -2.35 -28.20
N GLY A 136 4.09 -1.74 -27.16
CA GLY A 136 3.95 -2.18 -25.78
C GLY A 136 4.65 -3.51 -25.51
N ILE A 137 5.57 -3.97 -26.36
CA ILE A 137 6.23 -5.27 -26.21
C ILE A 137 7.64 -5.06 -25.66
N GLU A 138 7.94 -5.73 -24.56
CA GLU A 138 9.29 -5.86 -24.00
C GLU A 138 9.76 -7.32 -24.13
N GLN A 139 10.92 -7.51 -24.73
CA GLN A 139 11.51 -8.80 -25.02
C GLN A 139 12.86 -8.93 -24.31
N THR A 140 13.10 -10.08 -23.68
CA THR A 140 14.38 -10.40 -23.04
C THR A 140 15.17 -11.38 -23.90
N PHE A 141 16.42 -11.04 -24.17
CA PHE A 141 17.39 -11.79 -24.96
C PHE A 141 18.56 -12.20 -24.06
N PRO A 142 18.50 -13.38 -23.42
CA PRO A 142 19.59 -13.85 -22.56
C PRO A 142 20.86 -14.11 -23.37
N CYS A 143 22.01 -13.75 -22.79
CA CYS A 143 23.34 -14.03 -23.33
C CYS A 143 24.08 -15.00 -22.40
N GLY A 144 24.43 -14.54 -21.19
CA GLY A 144 25.11 -15.34 -20.16
C GLY A 144 26.49 -15.83 -20.59
N LYS A 145 27.25 -14.98 -21.30
CA LYS A 145 28.53 -15.36 -21.92
C LYS A 145 29.53 -14.21 -21.90
N TRP A 146 30.81 -14.59 -21.87
CA TRP A 146 31.91 -13.70 -22.25
C TRP A 146 31.84 -13.40 -23.75
N LEU A 147 32.02 -12.12 -24.05
CA LEU A 147 32.30 -11.54 -25.35
C LEU A 147 33.74 -11.03 -25.29
N ASP A 148 34.66 -11.92 -25.64
CA ASP A 148 36.10 -11.73 -25.52
C ASP A 148 36.78 -12.68 -26.51
N GLU A 149 37.89 -12.28 -27.12
CA GLU A 149 38.70 -13.13 -27.99
C GLU A 149 39.54 -14.13 -27.18
N ASP A 150 39.88 -13.81 -25.93
CA ASP A 150 40.75 -14.60 -25.06
C ASP A 150 39.97 -15.42 -23.99
N GLU A 151 38.71 -15.11 -23.74
CA GLU A 151 37.83 -15.83 -22.79
C GLU A 151 36.57 -16.43 -23.44
N GLY A 152 35.92 -17.36 -22.74
CA GLY A 152 34.66 -17.96 -23.20
C GLY A 152 34.81 -18.81 -24.47
N ASP A 153 34.19 -18.39 -25.57
CA ASP A 153 34.28 -19.05 -26.88
C ASP A 153 34.96 -18.20 -27.97
N GLY A 154 35.65 -17.12 -27.58
CA GLY A 154 36.45 -16.30 -28.49
C GLY A 154 35.65 -15.34 -29.38
N LEU A 155 34.34 -15.15 -29.13
CA LEU A 155 33.47 -14.30 -29.94
C LEU A 155 33.17 -12.96 -29.26
N ILE A 156 33.46 -11.84 -29.93
CA ILE A 156 33.14 -10.47 -29.46
C ILE A 156 31.76 -9.95 -29.89
N GLU A 157 31.03 -10.73 -30.69
CA GLU A 157 29.69 -10.39 -31.20
C GLU A 157 28.81 -11.66 -31.26
N ARG A 158 27.54 -11.54 -30.89
CA ARG A 158 26.57 -12.65 -30.88
C ARG A 158 25.18 -12.22 -31.32
N GLU A 159 24.47 -13.16 -31.96
CA GLU A 159 23.03 -13.09 -32.11
C GLU A 159 22.34 -13.75 -30.90
N LEU A 160 21.42 -13.02 -30.28
CA LEU A 160 20.63 -13.44 -29.13
C LEU A 160 19.17 -13.61 -29.53
N TYR A 161 18.57 -14.71 -29.12
CA TYR A 161 17.16 -15.01 -29.39
C TYR A 161 16.32 -14.77 -28.14
N GLU A 162 15.07 -14.36 -28.37
CA GLU A 162 14.17 -14.04 -27.27
C GLU A 162 13.83 -15.28 -26.43
N MET A 163 13.86 -15.11 -25.11
CA MET A 163 13.20 -16.02 -24.19
C MET A 163 11.72 -15.62 -24.05
N VAL A 164 10.85 -16.23 -24.86
CA VAL A 164 9.43 -15.84 -25.00
C VAL A 164 8.67 -15.88 -23.66
N SER A 165 9.05 -16.76 -22.73
CA SER A 165 8.45 -16.83 -21.39
C SER A 165 8.70 -15.59 -20.53
N LEU A 166 9.69 -14.77 -20.88
CA LEU A 166 10.00 -13.50 -20.20
C LEU A 166 9.40 -12.29 -20.93
N ARG A 167 8.63 -12.48 -22.01
CA ARG A 167 8.00 -11.38 -22.74
C ARG A 167 7.00 -10.66 -21.86
N GLN A 168 7.16 -9.35 -21.73
CA GLN A 168 6.21 -8.51 -21.02
C GLN A 168 5.40 -7.65 -22.01
N ARG A 169 4.13 -7.40 -21.67
CA ARG A 169 3.29 -6.42 -22.36
C ARG A 169 3.12 -5.21 -21.46
N ARG A 170 3.75 -4.10 -21.86
CA ARG A 170 3.66 -2.80 -21.23
C ARG A 170 2.57 -1.94 -21.89
N LEU A 171 2.27 -0.82 -21.26
CA LEU A 171 1.29 0.14 -21.77
C LEU A 171 1.78 0.74 -23.10
N LYS A 172 0.97 0.59 -24.15
CA LYS A 172 1.28 1.16 -25.47
C LYS A 172 1.19 2.68 -25.42
N LYS A 173 2.19 3.37 -25.98
CA LYS A 173 2.19 4.83 -26.14
C LYS A 173 2.33 5.19 -27.62
N SER A 174 1.64 6.24 -28.04
CA SER A 174 1.70 6.80 -29.38
C SER A 174 2.44 8.14 -29.38
N PRO A 175 3.24 8.44 -30.41
CA PRO A 175 3.94 9.72 -30.51
C PRO A 175 3.00 10.85 -30.97
N TRP A 176 3.10 11.99 -30.29
CA TRP A 176 2.38 13.23 -30.59
C TRP A 176 3.37 14.39 -30.74
N SER A 177 3.05 15.29 -31.66
CA SER A 177 3.74 16.58 -31.77
C SER A 177 2.98 17.60 -30.93
N LEU A 178 3.67 18.21 -29.96
CA LEU A 178 3.16 19.22 -29.04
C LEU A 178 3.75 20.57 -29.42
N TRP A 179 2.90 21.55 -29.72
CA TRP A 179 3.32 22.92 -30.03
C TRP A 179 2.77 23.86 -28.96
N ILE A 180 3.64 24.73 -28.43
CA ILE A 180 3.31 25.69 -27.38
C ILE A 180 3.69 27.08 -27.88
N TRP A 181 2.77 28.04 -27.71
CA TRP A 181 3.00 29.43 -28.10
C TRP A 181 3.05 30.30 -26.86
N THR A 182 4.19 30.90 -26.60
CA THR A 182 4.30 32.03 -25.67
C THR A 182 3.79 33.29 -26.38
N SER A 183 3.01 34.11 -25.69
CA SER A 183 2.49 35.35 -26.27
C SER A 183 3.58 36.34 -26.66
N ASP A 184 3.33 37.13 -27.70
CA ASP A 184 4.17 38.27 -28.09
C ASP A 184 3.73 39.54 -27.33
N ILE A 185 3.73 39.46 -25.99
CA ILE A 185 3.49 40.61 -25.11
C ILE A 185 4.72 40.80 -24.22
N LYS A 186 4.91 42.02 -23.72
CA LYS A 186 6.10 42.36 -22.92
C LYS A 186 6.23 41.42 -21.71
N ASN A 187 7.42 40.84 -21.53
CA ASN A 187 7.78 39.93 -20.43
C ASN A 187 6.94 38.64 -20.38
N ALA A 188 6.45 38.15 -21.52
CA ALA A 188 5.64 36.94 -21.57
C ALA A 188 6.44 35.64 -21.36
N GLY A 189 7.76 35.65 -21.56
CA GLY A 189 8.62 34.46 -21.50
C GLY A 189 9.02 34.05 -20.08
N THR A 190 9.52 32.83 -19.91
CA THR A 190 9.87 32.26 -18.60
C THR A 190 11.04 31.28 -18.64
N ASP A 191 11.89 31.32 -17.62
CA ASP A 191 12.93 30.31 -17.34
C ASP A 191 12.44 29.23 -16.36
N ALA A 192 11.14 29.18 -16.08
CA ALA A 192 10.57 28.19 -15.18
C ALA A 192 10.41 26.85 -15.90
N THR A 193 10.66 25.77 -15.17
CA THR A 193 10.34 24.44 -15.67
C THR A 193 8.83 24.29 -15.84
N ILE A 194 8.40 23.95 -17.05
CA ILE A 194 6.99 23.78 -17.40
C ILE A 194 6.61 22.30 -17.30
N PHE A 195 5.44 22.05 -16.75
CA PHE A 195 4.83 20.73 -16.65
C PHE A 195 3.48 20.74 -17.34
N PHE A 196 3.12 19.62 -17.97
CA PHE A 196 1.80 19.46 -18.57
C PHE A 196 1.22 18.07 -18.32
N GLN A 197 -0.11 17.99 -18.39
CA GLN A 197 -0.87 16.75 -18.32
C GLN A 197 -2.11 16.83 -19.23
N ILE A 198 -2.44 15.72 -19.89
CA ILE A 198 -3.59 15.62 -20.81
C ILE A 198 -4.65 14.69 -20.23
N TYR A 199 -5.92 15.06 -20.39
CA TYR A 199 -7.08 14.30 -19.95
C TYR A 199 -7.96 13.94 -21.15
N GLY A 200 -8.35 12.68 -21.22
CA GLY A 200 -9.36 12.18 -22.13
C GLY A 200 -10.37 11.26 -21.44
N ASP A 201 -11.40 10.86 -22.18
CA ASP A 201 -12.50 10.04 -21.68
C ASP A 201 -12.10 8.65 -21.15
N LYS A 202 -10.88 8.17 -21.44
CA LYS A 202 -10.31 6.92 -20.90
C LYS A 202 -9.30 7.11 -19.76
N GLY A 203 -9.05 8.35 -19.32
CA GLY A 203 -8.11 8.65 -18.24
C GLY A 203 -7.23 9.87 -18.50
N LYS A 204 -6.12 9.98 -17.78
CA LYS A 204 -5.17 11.10 -17.91
C LYS A 204 -3.74 10.60 -18.09
N SER A 205 -2.87 11.43 -18.66
CA SER A 205 -1.44 11.14 -18.79
C SER A 205 -0.73 11.23 -17.44
N ASP A 206 0.52 10.76 -17.37
CA ASP A 206 1.44 11.17 -16.32
C ASP A 206 1.72 12.68 -16.42
N GLU A 207 2.24 13.27 -15.34
CA GLU A 207 2.77 14.63 -15.36
C GLU A 207 4.09 14.62 -16.13
N MET A 208 4.21 15.48 -17.13
CA MET A 208 5.33 15.49 -18.05
C MET A 208 6.06 16.82 -17.93
N LYS A 209 7.32 16.77 -17.51
CA LYS A 209 8.24 17.90 -17.58
C LYS A 209 8.56 18.20 -19.04
N LEU A 210 8.35 19.44 -19.47
CA LEU A 210 8.76 19.92 -20.79
C LEU A 210 10.16 20.50 -20.66
N ASP A 211 11.11 19.80 -21.27
CA ASP A 211 12.52 20.16 -21.26
C ASP A 211 13.17 19.71 -22.58
N ASN A 212 14.09 20.51 -23.09
CA ASN A 212 14.98 20.15 -24.19
C ASN A 212 16.28 20.96 -24.02
N ASN A 213 17.31 20.69 -24.82
CA ASN A 213 18.62 21.37 -24.70
C ASN A 213 18.61 22.81 -25.28
N SER A 214 17.45 23.35 -25.65
CA SER A 214 17.30 24.69 -26.18
C SER A 214 16.68 25.64 -25.16
N ASP A 215 16.90 26.93 -25.39
CA ASP A 215 16.22 28.01 -24.66
C ASP A 215 14.76 28.09 -25.12
N ASN A 216 13.83 27.71 -24.25
CA ASN A 216 12.41 27.52 -24.58
C ASN A 216 11.54 28.58 -23.91
N PHE A 217 10.35 28.78 -24.49
CA PHE A 217 9.28 29.60 -23.92
C PHE A 217 9.56 31.11 -23.92
N GLU A 218 10.41 31.62 -24.80
CA GLU A 218 10.67 33.05 -24.96
C GLU A 218 9.46 33.82 -25.49
N THR A 219 9.46 35.13 -25.26
CA THR A 219 8.38 36.02 -25.72
C THR A 219 8.19 35.90 -27.25
N GLY A 220 6.96 35.59 -27.68
CA GLY A 220 6.60 35.39 -29.08
C GLY A 220 7.11 34.08 -29.71
N GLN A 221 7.76 33.19 -28.95
CA GLN A 221 8.30 31.93 -29.44
C GLN A 221 7.20 30.86 -29.63
N THR A 222 7.47 29.93 -30.55
CA THR A 222 6.72 28.67 -30.67
C THR A 222 7.65 27.51 -30.44
N ASP A 223 7.44 26.78 -29.35
CA ASP A 223 8.24 25.63 -28.97
C ASP A 223 7.57 24.33 -29.38
N LYS A 224 8.37 23.36 -29.82
CA LYS A 224 7.90 22.08 -30.33
C LYS A 224 8.54 20.93 -29.59
N PHE A 225 7.68 20.03 -29.10
CA PHE A 225 8.09 18.83 -28.40
C PHE A 225 7.51 17.59 -29.06
N MET A 226 8.20 16.47 -28.91
CA MET A 226 7.70 15.15 -29.25
C MET A 226 7.41 14.41 -27.95
N ILE A 227 6.15 14.05 -27.73
CA ILE A 227 5.68 13.41 -26.50
C ILE A 227 5.06 12.05 -26.82
N GLU A 228 5.07 11.15 -25.84
CA GLU A 228 4.45 9.83 -25.95
C GLU A 228 3.27 9.73 -24.99
N LEU A 229 2.06 9.51 -25.52
CA LEU A 229 0.84 9.39 -24.72
C LEU A 229 0.20 8.02 -24.90
N PRO A 230 -0.32 7.39 -23.84
CA PRO A 230 -1.17 6.21 -23.98
C PRO A 230 -2.49 6.56 -24.69
N ASP A 231 -3.30 5.55 -24.97
CA ASP A 231 -4.67 5.77 -25.47
C ASP A 231 -5.56 6.32 -24.35
N LEU A 232 -5.65 7.64 -24.27
CA LEU A 232 -6.56 8.35 -23.36
C LEU A 232 -7.94 8.61 -23.99
N GLY A 233 -8.19 8.07 -25.19
CA GLY A 233 -9.40 8.32 -25.98
C GLY A 233 -9.52 9.78 -26.43
N THR A 234 -10.72 10.35 -26.30
CA THR A 234 -11.00 11.72 -26.78
C THR A 234 -10.56 12.74 -25.75
N PHE A 235 -9.62 13.63 -26.10
CA PHE A 235 -9.15 14.65 -25.17
C PHE A 235 -10.22 15.72 -24.93
N TYR A 236 -10.41 16.09 -23.66
CA TYR A 236 -11.34 17.15 -23.25
C TYR A 236 -10.68 18.25 -22.41
N LYS A 237 -9.51 17.98 -21.80
CA LYS A 237 -8.84 18.91 -20.90
C LYS A 237 -7.32 18.78 -20.96
N LEU A 238 -6.63 19.92 -20.84
CA LEU A 238 -5.19 20.03 -20.65
C LEU A 238 -4.91 20.82 -19.39
N ARG A 239 -4.00 20.34 -18.55
CA ARG A 239 -3.48 21.07 -17.39
C ARG A 239 -2.01 21.43 -17.65
N ILE A 240 -1.63 22.68 -17.42
CA ILE A 240 -0.26 23.18 -17.62
C ILE A 240 0.13 24.15 -16.51
N TRP A 241 1.36 24.04 -16.01
CA TRP A 241 1.86 24.85 -14.90
C TRP A 241 3.38 24.93 -14.87
N HIS A 242 3.91 25.75 -13.97
CA HIS A 242 5.33 25.79 -13.62
C HIS A 242 5.55 25.74 -12.10
N GLU A 243 6.74 25.35 -11.64
CA GLU A 243 7.02 25.15 -10.21
C GLU A 243 7.47 26.42 -9.47
N LYS A 244 8.02 27.41 -10.18
CA LYS A 244 8.61 28.60 -9.56
C LYS A 244 7.54 29.63 -9.19
N ARG A 245 7.12 29.67 -7.91
CA ARG A 245 6.41 30.82 -7.30
C ARG A 245 7.39 31.91 -6.88
N ASN A 246 8.07 32.53 -7.84
CA ASN A 246 8.89 33.72 -7.59
C ASN A 246 8.48 34.87 -8.53
N PRO A 247 8.79 36.14 -8.18
CA PRO A 247 8.29 37.29 -8.92
C PRO A 247 8.78 37.44 -10.38
N PHE A 248 9.72 36.61 -10.83
CA PHE A 248 10.34 36.71 -12.15
C PHE A 248 10.11 35.46 -13.00
N ALA A 249 9.25 34.54 -12.56
CA ALA A 249 8.94 33.29 -13.25
C ALA A 249 7.64 33.33 -14.07
N GLY A 250 6.99 34.50 -14.13
CA GLY A 250 5.75 34.71 -14.85
C GLY A 250 5.79 34.24 -16.29
N TRP A 251 4.71 33.63 -16.76
CA TRP A 251 4.62 33.15 -18.14
C TRP A 251 3.26 33.46 -18.73
N HIS A 252 3.22 34.13 -19.88
CA HIS A 252 1.95 34.33 -20.58
C HIS A 252 1.79 33.32 -21.71
N LEU A 253 1.00 32.28 -21.46
CA LEU A 253 0.68 31.24 -22.43
C LEU A 253 -0.41 31.71 -23.39
N ASN A 254 -0.14 31.67 -24.70
CA ASN A 254 -1.14 31.97 -25.72
C ASN A 254 -2.07 30.77 -25.97
N LYS A 255 -1.49 29.65 -26.43
CA LYS A 255 -2.23 28.43 -26.77
C LYS A 255 -1.31 27.22 -26.82
N VAL A 256 -1.91 26.04 -26.84
CA VAL A 256 -1.24 24.74 -27.01
C VAL A 256 -1.94 23.95 -28.13
N THR A 257 -1.20 23.16 -28.89
CA THR A 257 -1.74 22.27 -29.93
C THR A 257 -1.08 20.91 -29.83
N LEU A 258 -1.90 19.85 -29.86
CA LEU A 258 -1.43 18.48 -29.98
C LEU A 258 -1.83 17.91 -31.34
N LEU A 259 -0.88 17.29 -32.03
CA LEU A 259 -1.09 16.60 -33.31
C LEU A 259 -0.62 15.15 -33.21
N LYS A 260 -1.54 14.21 -33.36
CA LYS A 260 -1.19 12.79 -33.42
C LYS A 260 -0.45 12.51 -34.71
N THR A 261 0.77 12.02 -34.61
CA THR A 261 1.69 11.97 -35.76
C THR A 261 1.21 11.04 -36.88
N LEU A 262 0.56 9.92 -36.53
CA LEU A 262 0.06 8.93 -37.49
C LEU A 262 -1.28 9.31 -38.11
N THR A 263 -2.29 9.62 -37.29
CA THR A 263 -3.67 9.88 -37.77
C THR A 263 -3.90 11.33 -38.20
N LYS A 264 -2.96 12.23 -37.86
CA LYS A 264 -3.08 13.69 -38.04
C LYS A 264 -4.27 14.31 -37.30
N GLU A 265 -4.83 13.60 -36.32
CA GLU A 265 -5.81 14.14 -35.38
C GLU A 265 -5.21 15.30 -34.60
N LYS A 266 -5.93 16.43 -34.53
CA LYS A 266 -5.45 17.68 -33.95
C LYS A 266 -6.40 18.17 -32.86
N TYR A 267 -5.84 18.52 -31.71
CA TYR A 267 -6.51 19.21 -30.61
C TYR A 267 -5.86 20.57 -30.39
N SER A 268 -6.67 21.60 -30.11
CA SER A 268 -6.19 22.95 -29.76
C SER A 268 -6.71 23.33 -28.38
N PHE A 269 -5.91 24.07 -27.62
CA PHE A 269 -6.23 24.53 -26.28
C PHE A 269 -5.85 26.00 -26.18
N ASN A 270 -6.84 26.89 -26.14
CA ASN A 270 -6.58 28.33 -26.04
C ASN A 270 -6.45 28.72 -24.56
N CYS A 271 -5.47 29.57 -24.25
CA CYS A 271 -5.25 30.09 -22.90
C CYS A 271 -5.38 31.60 -22.86
N GLY A 272 -4.40 32.33 -23.42
CA GLY A 272 -4.39 33.78 -23.46
C GLY A 272 -4.32 34.44 -22.07
N ARG A 273 -3.69 33.78 -21.10
CA ARG A 273 -3.62 34.23 -19.70
C ARG A 273 -2.22 34.08 -19.12
N TRP A 274 -1.94 34.85 -18.07
CA TRP A 274 -0.72 34.73 -17.28
C TRP A 274 -0.74 33.48 -16.41
N LEU A 275 0.41 32.85 -16.22
CA LEU A 275 0.73 31.90 -15.16
C LEU A 275 1.76 32.64 -14.30
N ASP A 276 1.30 33.42 -13.33
CA ASP A 276 2.15 34.31 -12.53
C ASP A 276 1.46 34.59 -11.19
N ILE A 277 2.24 34.75 -10.13
CA ILE A 277 1.77 35.11 -8.79
C ILE A 277 1.44 36.61 -8.63
N ASN A 278 1.88 37.48 -9.54
CA ASN A 278 1.71 38.94 -9.49
C ASN A 278 0.75 39.48 -10.57
N GLU A 279 0.45 38.69 -11.59
CA GLU A 279 -0.44 39.06 -12.70
C GLU A 279 -1.75 38.26 -12.67
N ASP A 280 -2.77 38.78 -13.35
CA ASP A 280 -4.06 38.11 -13.57
C ASP A 280 -4.77 37.65 -12.27
N ASP A 281 -4.84 36.34 -12.00
CA ASP A 281 -5.49 35.77 -10.81
C ASP A 281 -4.51 35.23 -9.75
N ASN A 282 -3.20 35.49 -9.93
CA ASN A 282 -2.11 35.04 -9.05
C ASN A 282 -1.87 33.52 -9.04
N GLU A 283 -2.39 32.79 -10.02
CA GLU A 283 -2.16 31.36 -10.20
C GLU A 283 -1.13 31.04 -11.29
N ILE A 284 -0.39 29.96 -11.07
CA ILE A 284 0.64 29.44 -11.98
C ILE A 284 0.19 28.18 -12.73
N VAL A 285 -1.10 27.84 -12.62
CA VAL A 285 -1.69 26.62 -13.17
C VAL A 285 -2.89 27.03 -14.03
N ARG A 286 -3.00 26.45 -15.22
CA ARG A 286 -4.15 26.60 -16.11
C ARG A 286 -4.71 25.24 -16.49
N GLU A 287 -6.04 25.14 -16.43
CA GLU A 287 -6.78 24.10 -17.11
C GLU A 287 -7.45 24.69 -18.34
N LEU A 288 -7.28 24.01 -19.47
CA LEU A 288 -7.75 24.46 -20.77
C LEU A 288 -8.67 23.38 -21.34
N PRO A 289 -9.91 23.71 -21.73
CA PRO A 289 -10.76 22.77 -22.44
C PRO A 289 -10.24 22.53 -23.86
N ALA A 290 -10.47 21.31 -24.37
CA ALA A 290 -10.09 20.96 -25.73
C ALA A 290 -11.03 21.60 -26.77
N GLU A 291 -10.46 22.12 -27.85
CA GLU A 291 -11.18 22.64 -29.01
C GLU A 291 -10.78 21.91 -30.30
N GLY A 292 -11.69 21.80 -31.26
CA GLY A 292 -11.43 21.28 -32.60
C GLY A 292 -12.59 20.46 -33.17
N THR A 293 -12.41 19.97 -34.41
CA THR A 293 -13.45 19.22 -35.15
C THR A 293 -13.70 17.80 -34.61
N LEU A 294 -12.78 17.28 -33.79
CA LEU A 294 -12.89 15.96 -33.16
C LEU A 294 -13.63 15.99 -31.81
N VAL A 295 -13.95 17.19 -31.33
CA VAL A 295 -14.71 17.41 -30.09
C VAL A 295 -16.19 17.44 -30.50
N THR A 296 -16.82 16.26 -30.52
CA THR A 296 -18.15 16.03 -31.16
C THR A 296 -19.34 16.53 -30.36
N GLU A 297 -19.18 16.68 -29.04
CA GLU A 297 -20.05 17.48 -28.21
C GLU A 297 -19.21 18.63 -27.70
N VAL A 298 -19.73 19.85 -27.76
CA VAL A 298 -19.32 20.86 -26.80
C VAL A 298 -19.77 20.30 -25.45
N MET A 299 -19.00 19.37 -24.87
CA MET A 299 -18.92 19.30 -23.42
C MET A 299 -18.54 20.74 -23.08
N PRO A 300 -19.43 21.53 -22.46
CA PRO A 300 -19.07 22.89 -22.17
C PRO A 300 -17.78 22.78 -21.38
N GLY A 301 -16.68 23.26 -21.98
CA GLY A 301 -15.47 23.59 -21.27
C GLY A 301 -15.75 24.79 -20.39
N GLU A 302 -16.84 24.72 -19.62
CA GLU A 302 -17.23 25.68 -18.62
C GLU A 302 -16.13 25.58 -17.58
N MET A 303 -15.29 26.61 -17.59
CA MET A 303 -14.41 26.91 -16.50
C MET A 303 -15.29 27.24 -15.30
N ILE A 304 -15.33 26.34 -14.33
CA ILE A 304 -16.10 26.49 -13.10
C ILE A 304 -15.17 27.01 -12.02
N LYS A 305 -15.65 27.98 -11.24
CA LYS A 305 -15.01 28.40 -10.00
C LYS A 305 -15.64 27.64 -8.85
N TYR A 306 -14.89 26.75 -8.24
CA TYR A 306 -15.29 26.06 -7.02
C TYR A 306 -14.89 26.90 -5.81
N ARG A 307 -15.82 27.12 -4.89
CA ARG A 307 -15.55 27.70 -3.57
C ARG A 307 -15.27 26.56 -2.60
N VAL A 308 -14.04 26.53 -2.09
CA VAL A 308 -13.53 25.52 -1.17
C VAL A 308 -13.37 26.17 0.20
N THR A 309 -14.10 25.66 1.19
CA THR A 309 -13.98 26.08 2.59
C THR A 309 -13.26 25.00 3.37
N VAL A 310 -12.12 25.34 3.96
CA VAL A 310 -11.29 24.44 4.76
C VAL A 310 -11.50 24.77 6.24
N CYS A 311 -12.01 23.81 7.01
CA CYS A 311 -12.29 24.00 8.43
C CYS A 311 -11.23 23.32 9.30
N THR A 312 -10.43 24.11 10.01
CA THR A 312 -9.45 23.63 10.98
C THR A 312 -10.16 23.31 12.31
N GLY A 313 -9.82 22.19 12.94
CA GLY A 313 -10.52 21.74 14.15
C GLY A 313 -10.20 22.55 15.41
N MET A 314 -10.89 22.19 16.49
CA MET A 314 -10.86 22.90 17.79
C MET A 314 -9.91 22.27 18.82
N VAL A 315 -9.15 21.24 18.44
CA VAL A 315 -8.18 20.57 19.31
C VAL A 315 -7.01 21.54 19.63
N SER A 316 -6.31 21.33 20.75
CA SER A 316 -5.10 22.13 21.05
C SER A 316 -4.02 21.88 19.99
N GLY A 317 -3.35 22.93 19.51
CA GLY A 317 -2.32 22.80 18.47
C GLY A 317 -2.84 22.46 17.06
N SER A 318 -4.14 22.61 16.80
CA SER A 318 -4.75 22.16 15.53
C SER A 318 -4.39 22.99 14.30
N GLY A 319 -3.85 24.20 14.46
CA GLY A 319 -3.50 25.08 13.35
C GLY A 319 -2.13 24.79 12.75
N THR A 320 -1.91 25.19 11.50
CA THR A 320 -0.67 24.89 10.76
C THR A 320 -0.07 26.11 10.08
N ASP A 321 1.26 26.18 10.05
CA ASP A 321 2.04 27.14 9.27
C ASP A 321 2.52 26.57 7.92
N ALA A 322 2.20 25.31 7.63
CA ALA A 322 2.59 24.63 6.40
C ALA A 322 1.78 25.10 5.18
N ASN A 323 2.32 24.88 3.99
CA ASN A 323 1.60 25.22 2.77
C ASN A 323 0.52 24.16 2.48
N VAL A 324 -0.74 24.49 2.74
CA VAL A 324 -1.89 23.61 2.48
C VAL A 324 -2.23 23.62 1.00
N PHE A 325 -2.51 22.44 0.44
CA PHE A 325 -2.97 22.24 -0.93
C PHE A 325 -4.20 21.33 -0.98
N VAL A 326 -4.98 21.47 -2.05
CA VAL A 326 -6.19 20.67 -2.30
C VAL A 326 -6.23 20.18 -3.76
N CYS A 327 -6.79 19.01 -3.99
CA CYS A 327 -7.15 18.48 -5.29
C CYS A 327 -8.60 17.99 -5.23
N LEU A 328 -9.48 18.61 -6.02
CA LEU A 328 -10.87 18.19 -6.15
C LEU A 328 -10.93 17.11 -7.22
N ILE A 329 -11.58 15.99 -6.91
CA ILE A 329 -11.70 14.83 -7.79
C ILE A 329 -13.19 14.60 -8.05
N GLY A 330 -13.61 14.77 -9.30
CA GLY A 330 -14.99 14.54 -9.71
C GLY A 330 -15.11 13.46 -10.77
N GLU A 331 -16.30 13.37 -11.39
CA GLU A 331 -16.59 12.40 -12.44
C GLU A 331 -15.84 12.67 -13.74
N GLN A 332 -15.40 13.92 -13.94
CA GLN A 332 -14.69 14.36 -15.15
C GLN A 332 -13.23 14.75 -14.86
N GLY A 333 -12.56 13.89 -14.09
CA GLY A 333 -11.16 14.04 -13.70
C GLY A 333 -10.97 14.88 -12.44
N ASP A 334 -9.80 15.51 -12.33
CA ASP A 334 -9.36 16.20 -11.12
C ASP A 334 -8.71 17.56 -11.42
N THR A 335 -8.56 18.39 -10.39
CA THR A 335 -7.97 19.72 -10.53
C THR A 335 -6.45 19.74 -10.55
N GLY A 336 -5.79 18.60 -10.28
CA GLY A 336 -4.43 18.60 -9.74
C GLY A 336 -4.34 19.23 -8.36
N GLU A 337 -3.14 19.23 -7.79
CA GLU A 337 -2.86 19.93 -6.55
C GLU A 337 -2.90 21.46 -6.75
N ARG A 338 -3.71 22.13 -5.94
CA ARG A 338 -3.90 23.57 -5.90
C ARG A 338 -3.50 24.07 -4.52
N VAL A 339 -2.42 24.84 -4.45
CA VAL A 339 -1.94 25.39 -3.18
C VAL A 339 -2.81 26.57 -2.76
N LEU A 340 -3.29 26.56 -1.52
CA LEU A 340 -4.29 27.47 -1.00
C LEU A 340 -3.67 28.75 -0.42
N TYR A 341 -3.14 29.61 -1.30
CA TYR A 341 -2.45 30.84 -0.88
C TYR A 341 -3.40 32.01 -0.60
N LYS A 342 -4.38 32.23 -1.48
CA LYS A 342 -5.24 33.42 -1.49
C LYS A 342 -6.58 33.13 -0.83
N CYS A 343 -6.60 33.28 0.50
CA CYS A 343 -7.83 33.16 1.27
C CYS A 343 -8.71 34.40 1.07
N ILE A 344 -10.01 34.17 0.96
CA ILE A 344 -11.03 35.19 0.68
C ILE A 344 -11.36 35.97 1.97
N ASN A 345 -11.44 35.27 3.10
CA ASN A 345 -12.04 35.79 4.33
C ASN A 345 -11.04 36.00 5.47
N ASN A 346 -9.86 35.36 5.46
CA ASN A 346 -8.86 35.48 6.53
C ASN A 346 -7.45 35.78 5.98
N VAL A 347 -6.69 36.59 6.71
CA VAL A 347 -5.27 36.84 6.39
C VAL A 347 -4.39 35.71 6.91
N ASN A 348 -4.59 35.35 8.19
CA ASN A 348 -3.93 34.22 8.81
C ASN A 348 -4.81 32.98 8.66
N LYS A 349 -4.33 32.04 7.84
CA LYS A 349 -5.10 30.88 7.36
C LYS A 349 -4.84 29.68 8.26
N PHE A 350 -5.77 28.74 8.28
CA PHE A 350 -5.63 27.43 8.92
C PHE A 350 -5.31 27.47 10.41
N GLU A 351 -5.78 28.52 11.10
CA GLU A 351 -5.69 28.61 12.55
C GLU A 351 -6.77 27.77 13.23
N LYS A 352 -6.53 27.42 14.49
CA LYS A 352 -7.47 26.66 15.32
C LYS A 352 -8.89 27.23 15.26
N GLY A 353 -9.84 26.43 14.79
CA GLY A 353 -11.26 26.79 14.67
C GLY A 353 -11.63 27.67 13.49
N ASN A 354 -10.68 28.07 12.64
CA ASN A 354 -10.97 28.86 11.45
C ASN A 354 -11.66 28.04 10.35
N ALA A 355 -12.50 28.72 9.58
CA ALA A 355 -13.00 28.28 8.29
C ALA A 355 -12.47 29.23 7.21
N ASP A 356 -11.51 28.77 6.42
CA ASP A 356 -10.81 29.56 5.41
C ASP A 356 -11.35 29.23 4.02
N GLU A 357 -11.68 30.25 3.23
CA GLU A 357 -12.32 30.09 1.93
C GLU A 357 -11.40 30.43 0.77
N PHE A 358 -11.44 29.62 -0.29
CA PHE A 358 -10.59 29.74 -1.48
C PHE A 358 -11.38 29.50 -2.76
N PHE A 359 -10.89 30.05 -3.87
CA PHE A 359 -11.38 29.73 -5.20
C PHE A 359 -10.43 28.76 -5.91
N VAL A 360 -11.01 27.71 -6.50
CA VAL A 360 -10.31 26.80 -7.41
C VAL A 360 -11.01 26.85 -8.75
N GLU A 361 -10.32 27.37 -9.77
CA GLU A 361 -10.82 27.41 -11.14
C GLU A 361 -10.35 26.15 -11.91
N ALA A 362 -11.30 25.43 -12.48
CA ALA A 362 -11.05 24.17 -13.19
C ALA A 362 -12.07 23.96 -14.32
N VAL A 363 -11.72 23.14 -15.31
CA VAL A 363 -12.73 22.62 -16.24
C VAL A 363 -13.69 21.75 -15.44
N THR A 364 -15.00 21.85 -15.72
CA THR A 364 -16.05 21.16 -14.94
C THR A 364 -15.68 19.74 -14.54
N LEU A 365 -15.82 19.46 -13.25
CA LEU A 365 -15.61 18.14 -12.65
C LEU A 365 -16.91 17.33 -12.58
N LYS A 366 -18.04 17.93 -12.99
CA LYS A 366 -19.40 17.51 -12.62
C LYS A 366 -19.51 17.38 -11.10
N GLN A 367 -20.04 16.27 -10.59
CA GLN A 367 -20.11 16.03 -9.16
C GLN A 367 -18.71 15.75 -8.59
N VAL A 368 -18.28 16.54 -7.61
CA VAL A 368 -17.06 16.26 -6.83
C VAL A 368 -17.33 15.05 -5.95
N ARG A 369 -16.54 13.99 -6.14
CA ARG A 369 -16.66 12.70 -5.46
C ARG A 369 -15.65 12.53 -4.34
N ARG A 370 -14.49 13.19 -4.43
CA ARG A 370 -13.43 13.12 -3.41
C ARG A 370 -12.67 14.43 -3.33
N VAL A 371 -12.02 14.64 -2.19
CA VAL A 371 -11.10 15.75 -1.96
C VAL A 371 -9.79 15.19 -1.42
N ARG A 372 -8.69 15.36 -2.15
CA ARG A 372 -7.35 15.11 -1.62
C ARG A 372 -6.81 16.42 -1.04
N ILE A 373 -6.48 16.45 0.24
CA ILE A 373 -6.03 17.66 0.94
C ILE A 373 -4.84 17.33 1.83
N GLY A 374 -3.86 18.22 1.89
CA GLY A 374 -2.65 18.01 2.66
C GLY A 374 -1.78 19.25 2.74
N HIS A 375 -0.58 19.09 3.29
CA HIS A 375 0.41 20.16 3.38
C HIS A 375 1.83 19.64 3.12
N ASP A 376 2.78 20.55 2.91
CA ASP A 376 4.16 20.22 2.53
C ASP A 376 5.07 19.79 3.71
N GLY A 377 4.52 19.71 4.92
CA GLY A 377 5.24 19.35 6.14
C GLY A 377 6.38 20.30 6.52
N LYS A 378 6.39 21.53 5.99
CA LYS A 378 7.36 22.58 6.34
C LYS A 378 6.77 23.50 7.41
N GLY A 379 7.64 24.16 8.16
CA GLY A 379 7.24 25.06 9.26
C GLY A 379 7.58 24.49 10.64
N GLY A 380 7.57 25.36 11.66
CA GLY A 380 7.89 24.98 13.04
C GLY A 380 6.74 24.26 13.75
N SER A 381 5.53 24.37 13.21
CA SER A 381 4.29 23.74 13.70
C SER A 381 3.47 23.23 12.52
N SER A 382 4.07 22.34 11.71
CA SER A 382 3.43 21.88 10.48
C SER A 382 2.22 20.96 10.70
N GLY A 383 2.10 20.36 11.89
CA GLY A 383 0.98 19.51 12.28
C GLY A 383 -0.36 20.21 12.14
N TRP A 384 -1.35 19.52 11.58
CA TRP A 384 -2.63 20.13 11.28
C TRP A 384 -3.79 19.20 11.62
N TYR A 385 -4.74 19.66 12.44
CA TYR A 385 -5.98 18.91 12.65
C TYR A 385 -7.08 19.47 11.76
N LEU A 386 -7.39 18.74 10.69
CA LEU A 386 -8.45 19.10 9.75
C LEU A 386 -9.79 18.56 10.24
N ALA A 387 -10.80 19.43 10.39
CA ALA A 387 -12.15 19.01 10.72
C ALA A 387 -12.90 18.51 9.47
N LYS A 388 -13.02 19.37 8.45
CA LYS A 388 -13.71 19.04 7.18
C LYS A 388 -13.33 20.01 6.07
N VAL A 389 -13.63 19.61 4.83
CA VAL A 389 -13.60 20.48 3.64
C VAL A 389 -15.02 20.57 3.09
N ILE A 390 -15.44 21.76 2.67
CA ILE A 390 -16.75 21.99 2.05
C ILE A 390 -16.50 22.52 0.65
N VAL A 391 -17.14 21.92 -0.36
CA VAL A 391 -16.97 22.30 -1.77
C VAL A 391 -18.31 22.59 -2.40
N ARG A 392 -18.40 23.72 -3.12
CA ARG A 392 -19.55 24.07 -3.95
C ARG A 392 -19.11 24.85 -5.19
N GLU A 393 -19.95 24.91 -6.21
CA GLU A 393 -19.73 25.84 -7.32
C GLU A 393 -20.09 27.27 -6.89
N GLU A 394 -19.30 28.25 -7.33
CA GLU A 394 -19.53 29.64 -7.00
C GLU A 394 -20.85 30.13 -7.61
N GLY A 395 -21.68 30.78 -6.79
CA GLY A 395 -23.03 31.21 -7.15
C GLY A 395 -24.14 30.22 -6.80
N GLN A 396 -23.82 28.97 -6.44
CA GLN A 396 -24.81 28.01 -5.92
C GLN A 396 -25.14 28.27 -4.43
N PRO A 397 -26.38 27.95 -3.99
CA PRO A 397 -26.75 28.07 -2.59
C PRO A 397 -25.95 27.11 -1.70
N GLU A 398 -25.84 27.44 -0.42
CA GLU A 398 -25.08 26.64 0.55
C GLU A 398 -25.63 25.22 0.75
N SER A 399 -26.91 24.99 0.42
CA SER A 399 -27.54 23.66 0.44
C SER A 399 -27.00 22.68 -0.60
N GLU A 400 -26.35 23.17 -1.66
CA GLU A 400 -25.70 22.34 -2.69
C GLU A 400 -24.24 22.01 -2.33
N ALA A 401 -23.75 22.53 -1.19
CA ALA A 401 -22.39 22.28 -0.76
C ALA A 401 -22.22 20.83 -0.30
N VAL A 402 -21.15 20.19 -0.79
CA VAL A 402 -20.78 18.83 -0.39
C VAL A 402 -19.74 18.93 0.72
N GLU A 403 -20.03 18.30 1.86
CA GLU A 403 -19.10 18.21 2.98
C GLU A 403 -18.24 16.94 2.89
N PHE A 404 -16.95 17.10 3.14
CA PHE A 404 -15.94 16.04 3.19
C PHE A 404 -15.32 16.02 4.59
N PRO A 405 -15.87 15.24 5.54
CA PRO A 405 -15.38 15.17 6.91
C PRO A 405 -14.01 14.49 6.99
N CYS A 406 -13.17 14.96 7.90
CA CYS A 406 -11.84 14.41 8.18
C CYS A 406 -11.70 14.08 9.68
N TYR A 407 -11.76 15.08 10.56
CA TYR A 407 -11.60 14.98 12.01
C TYR A 407 -10.36 14.19 12.46
N ARG A 408 -9.23 14.45 11.81
CA ARG A 408 -7.99 13.71 12.02
C ARG A 408 -6.79 14.62 11.90
N TRP A 409 -5.69 14.21 12.53
CA TRP A 409 -4.41 14.87 12.33
C TRP A 409 -3.85 14.54 10.95
N LEU A 410 -3.23 15.56 10.36
CA LEU A 410 -2.31 15.50 9.24
C LEU A 410 -0.96 15.93 9.84
N ASP A 411 -0.23 14.99 10.43
CA ASP A 411 1.04 15.21 11.13
C ASP A 411 1.85 13.90 11.09
N LYS A 412 3.18 14.01 11.06
CA LYS A 412 4.10 12.86 11.09
C LYS A 412 4.19 12.20 12.47
N ASN A 413 3.88 12.93 13.53
CA ASN A 413 4.01 12.46 14.92
C ASN A 413 2.66 12.19 15.59
N GLU A 414 1.54 12.43 14.92
CA GLU A 414 0.20 12.17 15.44
C GLU A 414 -0.55 11.21 14.50
N ASP A 415 -1.57 10.54 15.03
CA ASP A 415 -2.49 9.69 14.29
C ASP A 415 -1.73 8.63 13.45
N ASP A 416 -1.92 8.57 12.13
CA ASP A 416 -1.28 7.60 11.24
C ASP A 416 0.02 8.12 10.57
N GLY A 417 0.53 9.30 10.98
CA GLY A 417 1.77 9.86 10.45
C GLY A 417 1.66 10.49 9.06
N GLN A 418 0.47 10.46 8.45
CA GLN A 418 0.24 11.01 7.11
C GLN A 418 -0.08 12.50 7.17
N ILE A 419 0.42 13.27 6.21
CA ILE A 419 0.17 14.72 6.08
C ILE A 419 -0.75 15.08 4.90
N VAL A 420 -1.30 14.05 4.26
CA VAL A 420 -2.21 14.15 3.12
C VAL A 420 -3.32 13.12 3.33
N ARG A 421 -4.56 13.49 3.05
CA ARG A 421 -5.71 12.59 3.13
C ARG A 421 -6.60 12.74 1.91
N GLU A 422 -7.19 11.63 1.52
CA GLU A 422 -8.23 11.59 0.51
C GLU A 422 -9.59 11.33 1.17
N LEU A 423 -10.44 12.35 1.12
CA LEU A 423 -11.72 12.43 1.81
C LEU A 423 -12.87 12.03 0.87
N VAL A 424 -13.91 11.42 1.44
CA VAL A 424 -15.16 11.08 0.76
C VAL A 424 -16.31 11.94 1.30
N PRO A 425 -17.44 12.05 0.58
CA PRO A 425 -18.57 12.88 1.01
C PRO A 425 -19.17 12.38 2.34
N ALA A 426 -19.76 13.28 3.10
CA ALA A 426 -20.46 12.97 4.34
C ALA A 426 -21.51 11.87 4.14
N GLY A 427 -21.57 10.93 5.10
CA GLY A 427 -22.39 9.70 5.00
C GLY A 427 -21.62 8.48 4.50
N GLU A 428 -20.44 8.69 3.90
CA GLU A 428 -19.48 7.63 3.63
C GLU A 428 -18.37 7.61 4.70
N SER A 429 -17.67 6.47 4.85
CA SER A 429 -16.48 6.39 5.72
C SER A 429 -15.22 6.21 4.87
N PRO A 430 -14.26 7.16 4.90
CA PRO A 430 -12.96 6.99 4.25
C PRO A 430 -12.21 5.77 4.81
N MET A 431 -12.26 5.53 6.13
CA MET A 431 -11.57 4.40 6.77
C MET A 431 -12.06 3.05 6.28
N LEU A 432 -13.34 2.95 5.90
CA LEU A 432 -13.90 1.72 5.36
C LEU A 432 -13.67 1.60 3.85
N LYS A 433 -13.79 2.70 3.10
CA LYS A 433 -13.70 2.71 1.63
C LYS A 433 -12.28 2.78 1.08
N ASN A 434 -11.34 3.39 1.79
CA ASN A 434 -9.94 3.45 1.38
C ASN A 434 -9.27 2.09 1.57
N VAL A 435 -8.41 1.73 0.65
CA VAL A 435 -7.59 0.53 0.68
C VAL A 435 -6.21 0.92 1.20
N SER A 436 -5.71 0.15 2.17
CA SER A 436 -4.32 0.24 2.61
C SER A 436 -3.43 -0.52 1.64
N TYR A 437 -2.38 0.13 1.16
CA TYR A 437 -1.29 -0.50 0.42
C TYR A 437 -0.07 -0.48 1.33
N HIS A 438 0.27 -1.63 1.92
CA HIS A 438 1.47 -1.77 2.75
C HIS A 438 2.67 -2.02 1.85
N ILE A 439 3.60 -1.09 1.83
CA ILE A 439 4.73 -0.99 0.93
C ILE A 439 6.00 -1.25 1.73
N SER A 440 6.69 -2.35 1.44
CA SER A 440 8.02 -2.64 1.97
C SER A 440 9.07 -2.32 0.90
N VAL A 441 9.92 -1.33 1.17
CA VAL A 441 10.99 -0.89 0.27
C VAL A 441 12.32 -1.43 0.78
N LYS A 442 13.03 -2.19 -0.06
CA LYS A 442 14.36 -2.73 0.27
C LYS A 442 15.45 -1.96 -0.47
N THR A 443 16.32 -1.30 0.28
CA THR A 443 17.57 -0.72 -0.25
C THR A 443 18.62 -1.83 -0.44
N GLY A 444 19.42 -1.74 -1.50
CA GLY A 444 20.47 -2.72 -1.79
C GLY A 444 21.56 -2.76 -0.71
N ASP A 445 22.21 -3.92 -0.59
CA ASP A 445 23.34 -4.12 0.33
C ASP A 445 24.70 -3.93 -0.37
N ILE A 446 24.88 -2.77 -1.00
CA ILE A 446 26.13 -2.40 -1.67
C ILE A 446 26.69 -1.07 -1.10
N PRO A 447 28.02 -0.83 -1.18
CA PRO A 447 28.60 0.44 -0.72
C PRO A 447 27.96 1.64 -1.43
N GLY A 448 27.56 2.67 -0.66
CA GLY A 448 26.94 3.89 -1.18
C GLY A 448 25.43 3.81 -1.41
N ALA A 449 24.78 2.65 -1.20
CA ALA A 449 23.37 2.45 -1.56
C ALA A 449 22.35 3.32 -0.81
N SER A 450 22.71 3.87 0.36
CA SER A 450 21.81 4.70 1.18
C SER A 450 21.49 6.03 0.51
N SER A 451 20.26 6.53 0.70
CA SER A 451 19.85 7.86 0.24
C SER A 451 19.34 8.73 1.37
N ASP A 452 19.65 10.02 1.32
CA ASP A 452 19.08 11.07 2.19
C ASP A 452 17.92 11.84 1.52
N SER A 453 17.59 11.50 0.26
CA SER A 453 16.50 12.12 -0.50
C SER A 453 15.12 11.66 -0.05
N LYS A 454 14.10 12.46 -0.37
CA LYS A 454 12.70 12.09 -0.11
C LYS A 454 12.22 11.14 -1.21
N VAL A 455 11.95 9.90 -0.83
CA VAL A 455 11.42 8.87 -1.73
C VAL A 455 9.91 9.05 -1.90
N PHE A 456 9.41 8.83 -3.11
CA PHE A 456 8.00 8.81 -3.44
C PHE A 456 7.66 7.57 -4.28
N ILE A 457 6.38 7.19 -4.26
CA ILE A 457 5.83 6.12 -5.08
C ILE A 457 4.53 6.57 -5.75
N LYS A 458 4.25 6.06 -6.95
CA LYS A 458 2.97 6.16 -7.62
C LYS A 458 2.52 4.78 -8.05
N LEU A 459 1.28 4.43 -7.74
CA LEU A 459 0.67 3.15 -8.08
C LEU A 459 -0.23 3.33 -9.30
N TYR A 460 -0.11 2.41 -10.25
CA TYR A 460 -0.97 2.36 -11.43
C TYR A 460 -1.87 1.14 -11.37
N GLY A 461 -3.18 1.36 -11.37
CA GLY A 461 -4.19 0.34 -11.15
C GLY A 461 -5.04 0.03 -12.38
N GLU A 462 -5.93 -0.94 -12.26
CA GLU A 462 -6.97 -1.23 -13.26
C GLU A 462 -8.11 -0.20 -13.25
N LYS A 463 -8.41 0.39 -12.08
CA LYS A 463 -9.52 1.33 -11.89
C LYS A 463 -9.09 2.79 -11.89
N ALA A 464 -7.90 3.07 -11.36
CA ALA A 464 -7.36 4.42 -11.21
C ALA A 464 -5.84 4.38 -11.02
N ASP A 465 -5.20 5.55 -11.07
CA ASP A 465 -3.79 5.74 -10.71
C ASP A 465 -3.72 6.72 -9.54
N THR A 466 -2.76 6.53 -8.63
CA THR A 466 -2.50 7.49 -7.54
C THR A 466 -1.72 8.70 -8.04
N SER A 467 -1.58 9.74 -7.20
CA SER A 467 -0.54 10.77 -7.42
C SER A 467 0.84 10.21 -7.04
N LYS A 468 1.90 11.03 -7.17
CA LYS A 468 3.18 10.74 -6.53
C LYS A 468 3.00 10.94 -5.02
N GLU A 469 3.03 9.84 -4.28
CA GLU A 469 2.83 9.82 -2.83
C GLU A 469 4.20 9.72 -2.14
N PRO A 470 4.57 10.70 -1.29
CA PRO A 470 5.83 10.64 -0.55
C PRO A 470 5.79 9.54 0.52
N LEU A 471 6.88 8.79 0.66
CA LEU A 471 7.07 7.79 1.71
C LEU A 471 7.63 8.48 2.97
N LEU A 472 6.72 9.04 3.78
CA LEU A 472 7.06 10.02 4.81
C LEU A 472 7.48 9.43 6.15
N VAL A 473 6.72 8.47 6.66
CA VAL A 473 6.92 7.92 8.00
C VAL A 473 6.83 6.41 7.91
N SER A 474 7.90 5.73 8.36
CA SER A 474 7.96 4.28 8.29
C SER A 474 7.18 3.66 9.45
N ASP A 475 6.36 2.64 9.16
CA ASP A 475 5.55 1.88 10.12
C ASP A 475 6.42 1.13 11.15
N ASN A 476 7.70 0.93 10.85
CA ASN A 476 8.69 0.32 11.76
C ASN A 476 9.62 1.33 12.45
N ASP A 477 9.33 2.64 12.36
CA ASP A 477 9.94 3.74 13.14
C ASP A 477 11.47 3.79 13.20
N LEU A 478 12.15 3.50 12.09
CA LEU A 478 13.60 3.32 12.05
C LEU A 478 14.47 4.59 12.14
N GLY A 479 13.86 5.78 12.33
CA GLY A 479 14.51 7.08 12.54
C GLY A 479 15.22 7.69 11.32
N ASN A 480 15.90 6.86 10.52
CA ASN A 480 16.45 7.16 9.19
C ASN A 480 15.90 6.13 8.19
N TYR A 481 15.57 6.56 6.98
CA TYR A 481 14.99 5.67 5.97
C TYR A 481 16.00 5.35 4.87
N PHE A 482 15.76 4.23 4.18
CA PHE A 482 16.46 3.83 2.96
C PHE A 482 17.95 3.58 3.14
N GLU A 483 18.35 3.09 4.32
CA GLU A 483 19.74 2.72 4.60
C GLU A 483 20.15 1.42 3.90
N ARG A 484 21.43 1.29 3.56
CA ARG A 484 22.01 0.09 2.94
C ARG A 484 21.52 -1.21 3.60
N GLY A 485 20.94 -2.10 2.79
CA GLY A 485 20.45 -3.43 3.21
C GLY A 485 19.19 -3.42 4.08
N ARG A 486 18.63 -2.24 4.40
CA ARG A 486 17.43 -2.07 5.23
C ARG A 486 16.15 -2.34 4.43
N VAL A 487 15.09 -2.69 5.17
CA VAL A 487 13.71 -2.71 4.68
C VAL A 487 12.92 -1.68 5.49
N ASP A 488 12.41 -0.67 4.80
CA ASP A 488 11.54 0.37 5.34
C ASP A 488 10.09 0.06 4.93
N GLU A 489 9.14 0.23 5.84
CA GLU A 489 7.74 -0.19 5.66
C GLU A 489 6.83 1.02 5.75
N PHE A 490 5.90 1.19 4.81
CA PHE A 490 5.01 2.34 4.74
C PHE A 490 3.59 1.89 4.41
N THR A 491 2.60 2.61 4.91
CA THR A 491 1.21 2.38 4.51
C THR A 491 0.67 3.58 3.74
N LEU A 492 0.27 3.36 2.48
CA LEU A 492 -0.48 4.33 1.68
C LEU A 492 -1.98 4.02 1.78
N ASP A 493 -2.77 4.97 2.27
CA ASP A 493 -4.23 4.85 2.36
C ASP A 493 -4.92 5.71 1.29
N THR A 494 -5.54 5.09 0.30
CA THR A 494 -6.17 5.79 -0.84
C THR A 494 -7.33 4.98 -1.43
N MET A 495 -7.98 5.46 -2.48
CA MET A 495 -9.04 4.73 -3.18
C MET A 495 -8.60 3.33 -3.66
N ASP A 496 -9.57 2.43 -3.84
CA ASP A 496 -9.32 1.15 -4.50
C ASP A 496 -8.97 1.36 -5.98
N ILE A 497 -7.68 1.25 -6.30
CA ILE A 497 -7.17 1.35 -7.68
C ILE A 497 -7.35 0.03 -8.44
N GLY A 498 -7.92 -1.01 -7.83
CA GLY A 498 -7.99 -2.35 -8.41
C GLY A 498 -6.64 -3.04 -8.41
N LYS A 499 -6.44 -4.00 -9.32
CA LYS A 499 -5.17 -4.72 -9.41
C LYS A 499 -4.04 -3.75 -9.81
N ILE A 500 -2.90 -3.84 -9.12
CA ILE A 500 -1.73 -3.04 -9.45
C ILE A 500 -1.11 -3.57 -10.75
N ASN A 501 -1.05 -2.71 -11.77
CA ASN A 501 -0.46 -3.00 -13.07
C ASN A 501 1.05 -2.73 -13.08
N ARG A 502 1.48 -1.64 -12.44
CA ARG A 502 2.88 -1.20 -12.32
C ARG A 502 3.01 -0.15 -11.22
N ILE A 503 4.25 0.18 -10.87
CA ILE A 503 4.58 1.31 -9.99
C ILE A 503 5.57 2.24 -10.67
N LEU A 504 5.60 3.49 -10.24
CA LEU A 504 6.73 4.42 -10.43
C LEU A 504 7.29 4.70 -9.04
N ILE A 505 8.59 4.56 -8.85
CA ILE A 505 9.27 4.87 -7.59
C ILE A 505 10.52 5.71 -7.86
N GLY A 506 10.78 6.70 -7.02
CA GLY A 506 11.89 7.62 -7.21
C GLY A 506 12.12 8.53 -6.01
N HIS A 507 12.99 9.51 -6.16
CA HIS A 507 13.31 10.48 -5.12
C HIS A 507 13.52 11.90 -5.68
N ASP A 508 13.49 12.89 -4.80
CA ASP A 508 13.61 14.32 -5.16
C ASP A 508 15.05 14.78 -5.48
N ASN A 509 16.02 13.89 -5.35
CA ASN A 509 17.44 14.16 -5.58
C ASN A 509 18.00 15.34 -4.75
N VAL A 510 17.46 15.53 -3.54
CA VAL A 510 17.94 16.52 -2.57
C VAL A 510 18.82 15.83 -1.54
N GLY A 511 19.94 16.46 -1.17
CA GLY A 511 20.86 15.95 -0.16
C GLY A 511 22.30 15.87 -0.65
N LEU A 512 23.22 15.47 0.22
CA LEU A 512 24.64 15.28 -0.12
C LEU A 512 24.90 13.87 -0.67
N ARG A 513 24.00 12.92 -0.43
CA ARG A 513 24.05 11.54 -0.90
C ARG A 513 22.69 11.14 -1.46
N SER A 514 22.26 11.84 -2.52
CA SER A 514 20.94 11.62 -3.11
C SER A 514 20.81 10.30 -3.85
N GLY A 515 21.92 9.78 -4.39
CA GLY A 515 21.96 8.48 -5.06
C GLY A 515 21.38 7.34 -4.23
N TRP A 516 20.59 6.48 -4.86
CA TRP A 516 19.89 5.42 -4.16
C TRP A 516 19.93 4.11 -4.94
N PHE A 517 20.48 3.04 -4.35
CA PHE A 517 20.34 1.71 -4.94
C PHE A 517 19.08 1.02 -4.42
N LEU A 518 18.04 0.99 -5.25
CA LEU A 518 16.80 0.29 -4.95
C LEU A 518 16.92 -1.19 -5.34
N ALA A 519 16.82 -2.09 -4.36
CA ALA A 519 16.82 -3.53 -4.61
C ALA A 519 15.44 -4.03 -5.05
N SER A 520 14.40 -3.79 -4.24
CA SER A 520 13.04 -4.25 -4.56
C SER A 520 11.97 -3.52 -3.75
N VAL A 521 10.74 -3.54 -4.27
CA VAL A 521 9.53 -3.12 -3.55
C VAL A 521 8.57 -4.30 -3.45
N GLN A 522 8.02 -4.54 -2.27
CA GLN A 522 6.92 -5.48 -2.04
C GLN A 522 5.68 -4.68 -1.64
N ILE A 523 4.52 -4.99 -2.21
CA ILE A 523 3.25 -4.33 -1.84
C ILE A 523 2.23 -5.38 -1.42
N THR A 524 1.74 -5.31 -0.19
CA THR A 524 0.69 -6.17 0.35
C THR A 524 -0.62 -5.38 0.38
N VAL A 525 -1.69 -5.95 -0.18
CA VAL A 525 -3.03 -5.34 -0.23
C VAL A 525 -4.05 -6.31 0.36
N PRO A 526 -4.23 -6.32 1.71
CA PRO A 526 -5.03 -7.33 2.41
C PRO A 526 -6.49 -7.37 1.97
N VAL A 527 -7.11 -6.21 1.73
CA VAL A 527 -8.51 -6.11 1.25
C VAL A 527 -8.68 -6.75 -0.14
N GLN A 528 -7.63 -6.79 -0.96
CA GLN A 528 -7.65 -7.47 -2.26
C GLN A 528 -7.18 -8.93 -2.17
N GLY A 529 -6.61 -9.37 -1.04
CA GLY A 529 -6.02 -10.70 -0.87
C GLY A 529 -4.82 -10.93 -1.79
N ARG A 530 -3.99 -9.90 -2.04
CA ARG A 530 -2.84 -9.98 -2.96
C ARG A 530 -1.57 -9.38 -2.37
N GLN A 531 -0.44 -9.97 -2.73
CA GLN A 531 0.90 -9.43 -2.51
C GLN A 531 1.65 -9.37 -3.85
N TYR A 532 2.31 -8.25 -4.13
CA TYR A 532 3.01 -7.96 -5.38
C TYR A 532 4.51 -7.80 -5.11
N MET A 533 5.35 -8.33 -6.02
CA MET A 533 6.82 -8.20 -5.96
C MET A 533 7.38 -7.43 -7.16
N PHE A 534 8.07 -6.32 -6.90
CA PHE A 534 8.69 -5.43 -7.88
C PHE A 534 10.23 -5.41 -7.72
N PRO A 535 10.97 -6.33 -8.36
CA PRO A 535 12.43 -6.29 -8.35
C PRO A 535 12.95 -5.10 -9.18
N CYS A 536 13.93 -4.38 -8.65
CA CYS A 536 14.53 -3.20 -9.29
C CYS A 536 16.02 -3.41 -9.57
N ASN A 537 16.81 -3.69 -8.51
CA ASN A 537 18.26 -3.89 -8.53
C ASN A 537 19.04 -2.87 -9.37
N ARG A 538 18.87 -1.59 -9.05
CA ARG A 538 19.46 -0.49 -9.83
C ARG A 538 19.64 0.78 -9.01
N TRP A 539 20.64 1.57 -9.39
CA TRP A 539 20.83 2.95 -8.97
C TRP A 539 19.80 3.90 -9.60
N LEU A 540 19.18 4.69 -8.73
CA LEU A 540 18.44 5.91 -9.05
C LEU A 540 19.34 7.07 -8.62
N ASP A 541 20.02 7.67 -9.58
CA ASP A 541 21.02 8.73 -9.38
C ASP A 541 21.18 9.50 -10.69
N LYS A 542 21.55 10.79 -10.61
CA LYS A 542 21.92 11.61 -11.77
C LYS A 542 23.31 11.30 -12.29
N ASP A 543 24.22 10.87 -11.42
CA ASP A 543 25.62 10.63 -11.75
C ASP A 543 25.91 9.14 -12.04
N GLU A 544 24.93 8.25 -11.83
CA GLU A 544 25.05 6.81 -12.09
C GLU A 544 23.94 6.27 -13.02
N ALA A 545 24.11 5.02 -13.47
CA ALA A 545 23.17 4.30 -14.33
C ALA A 545 22.75 5.08 -15.59
N ASP A 546 21.49 5.52 -15.68
CA ASP A 546 20.92 6.28 -16.79
C ASP A 546 20.64 7.75 -16.45
N GLY A 547 21.18 8.24 -15.34
CA GLY A 547 20.99 9.59 -14.84
C GLY A 547 19.57 9.89 -14.33
N ARG A 548 18.73 8.86 -14.18
CA ARG A 548 17.35 9.00 -13.70
C ARG A 548 17.24 8.72 -12.22
N VAL A 549 16.42 9.52 -11.56
CA VAL A 549 16.13 9.44 -10.12
C VAL A 549 14.76 8.78 -9.85
N GLU A 550 14.11 8.26 -10.88
CA GLU A 550 12.84 7.55 -10.82
C GLU A 550 12.76 6.44 -11.88
N VAL A 551 12.02 5.38 -11.59
CA VAL A 551 11.88 4.20 -12.45
C VAL A 551 10.46 3.62 -12.42
N GLU A 552 9.96 3.22 -13.59
CA GLU A 552 8.73 2.44 -13.73
C GLU A 552 9.01 0.94 -13.67
N VAL A 553 8.30 0.22 -12.79
CA VAL A 553 8.53 -1.21 -12.52
C VAL A 553 7.22 -1.99 -12.58
N TYR A 554 7.26 -3.17 -13.18
CA TYR A 554 6.13 -4.09 -13.31
C TYR A 554 6.27 -5.26 -12.31
N PRO A 555 5.15 -5.82 -11.81
CA PRO A 555 5.21 -6.90 -10.85
C PRO A 555 5.76 -8.17 -11.52
N SER A 556 6.77 -8.78 -10.92
CA SER A 556 7.34 -10.05 -11.35
C SER A 556 6.53 -11.25 -10.86
N GLU A 557 5.89 -11.12 -9.70
CA GLU A 557 5.09 -12.15 -9.06
C GLU A 557 3.90 -11.49 -8.33
N ILE A 558 2.75 -12.16 -8.36
CA ILE A 558 1.55 -11.78 -7.62
C ILE A 558 1.06 -13.02 -6.86
N VAL A 559 1.20 -13.00 -5.54
CA VAL A 559 0.86 -14.11 -4.65
C VAL A 559 -0.50 -13.85 -3.98
N PRO A 560 -1.44 -14.81 -4.00
CA PRO A 560 -2.67 -14.69 -3.22
C PRO A 560 -2.36 -14.84 -1.72
N ILE A 561 -2.92 -13.94 -0.92
CA ILE A 561 -2.82 -13.94 0.54
C ILE A 561 -4.22 -14.04 1.16
N GLU A 562 -4.29 -14.15 2.49
CA GLU A 562 -5.56 -14.08 3.20
C GLU A 562 -6.23 -12.73 2.94
N LYS A 563 -7.49 -12.77 2.55
CA LYS A 563 -8.28 -11.58 2.26
C LYS A 563 -8.88 -11.06 3.56
N LEU A 564 -8.54 -9.82 3.92
CA LEU A 564 -9.06 -9.13 5.10
C LEU A 564 -10.12 -8.10 4.70
N ILE A 565 -10.77 -7.48 5.68
CA ILE A 565 -11.66 -6.33 5.48
C ILE A 565 -11.28 -5.20 6.44
N ASN A 566 -11.69 -3.98 6.09
CA ASN A 566 -11.53 -2.81 6.94
C ASN A 566 -12.61 -2.76 8.02
N TYR A 567 -12.18 -2.52 9.25
CA TYR A 567 -12.99 -2.11 10.38
C TYR A 567 -12.60 -0.69 10.80
N GLU A 568 -13.58 0.13 11.15
CA GLU A 568 -13.37 1.41 11.82
C GLU A 568 -13.75 1.23 13.29
N VAL A 569 -12.81 1.43 14.20
CA VAL A 569 -12.98 1.23 15.64
C VAL A 569 -12.79 2.56 16.35
N SER A 570 -13.85 3.10 16.94
CA SER A 570 -13.80 4.29 17.79
C SER A 570 -13.88 3.88 19.25
N VAL A 571 -12.91 4.28 20.07
CA VAL A 571 -12.86 3.98 21.50
C VAL A 571 -12.99 5.29 22.29
N VAL A 572 -13.92 5.34 23.22
CA VAL A 572 -14.14 6.50 24.10
C VAL A 572 -13.61 6.17 25.48
N THR A 573 -12.65 6.96 25.94
CA THR A 573 -12.17 6.93 27.33
C THR A 573 -12.94 7.97 28.13
N GLY A 574 -13.51 7.58 29.27
CA GLY A 574 -14.43 8.45 29.99
C GLY A 574 -13.76 9.69 30.59
N ASP A 575 -14.54 10.76 30.79
CA ASP A 575 -14.06 12.00 31.41
C ASP A 575 -14.15 11.95 32.95
N VAL A 576 -13.46 10.97 33.56
CA VAL A 576 -13.31 10.86 35.01
C VAL A 576 -11.83 10.97 35.43
N ARG A 577 -11.58 11.35 36.68
CA ARG A 577 -10.21 11.54 37.18
C ARG A 577 -9.41 10.24 37.01
N ALA A 578 -8.22 10.35 36.41
CA ALA A 578 -7.31 9.23 36.13
C ALA A 578 -7.87 8.15 35.17
N ALA A 579 -8.84 8.49 34.32
CA ALA A 579 -9.44 7.56 33.38
C ALA A 579 -8.49 7.04 32.27
N GLY A 580 -7.45 7.80 31.92
CA GLY A 580 -6.57 7.45 30.80
C GLY A 580 -5.55 6.38 31.15
N THR A 581 -5.04 5.67 30.14
CA THR A 581 -4.08 4.57 30.31
C THR A 581 -2.90 4.66 29.35
N ASN A 582 -1.72 4.28 29.84
CA ASN A 582 -0.52 4.07 29.02
C ASN A 582 -0.25 2.58 28.74
N ALA A 583 -1.15 1.70 29.18
CA ALA A 583 -1.02 0.27 28.95
C ALA A 583 -1.34 -0.10 27.50
N LYS A 584 -0.83 -1.23 27.02
CA LYS A 584 -1.07 -1.65 25.65
C LYS A 584 -2.50 -2.18 25.51
N VAL A 585 -3.38 -1.39 24.89
CA VAL A 585 -4.79 -1.73 24.66
C VAL A 585 -4.92 -2.68 23.47
N PHE A 586 -5.75 -3.70 23.62
CA PHE A 586 -6.03 -4.69 22.60
C PHE A 586 -7.52 -5.03 22.54
N MET A 587 -7.95 -5.51 21.37
CA MET A 587 -9.31 -5.93 21.09
C MET A 587 -9.33 -7.23 20.26
N GLN A 588 -10.41 -7.99 20.38
CA GLN A 588 -10.71 -9.12 19.51
C GLN A 588 -12.21 -9.11 19.17
N ILE A 589 -12.55 -9.24 17.89
CA ILE A 589 -13.92 -9.13 17.39
C ILE A 589 -14.46 -10.54 17.12
N TYR A 590 -15.68 -10.81 17.57
CA TYR A 590 -16.37 -12.10 17.41
C TYR A 590 -17.65 -11.92 16.60
N GLY A 591 -17.81 -12.77 15.59
CA GLY A 591 -19.00 -12.80 14.75
C GLY A 591 -19.35 -14.20 14.26
N GLU A 592 -20.43 -14.31 13.51
CA GLU A 592 -21.03 -15.59 13.08
C GLU A 592 -20.08 -16.50 12.27
N THR A 593 -19.08 -15.94 11.58
CA THR A 593 -18.12 -16.71 10.76
C THR A 593 -16.80 -17.00 11.48
N GLY A 594 -16.59 -16.45 12.68
CA GLY A 594 -15.37 -16.68 13.45
C GLY A 594 -15.00 -15.52 14.36
N LYS A 595 -13.69 -15.33 14.54
CA LYS A 595 -13.13 -14.23 15.33
C LYS A 595 -11.85 -13.73 14.67
N THR A 596 -11.51 -12.47 14.92
CA THR A 596 -10.24 -11.90 14.50
C THR A 596 -9.09 -12.43 15.35
N GLU A 597 -7.86 -12.17 14.93
CA GLU A 597 -6.68 -12.14 15.79
C GLU A 597 -6.82 -11.09 16.91
N LEU A 598 -5.85 -11.09 17.83
CA LEU A 598 -5.74 -10.06 18.86
C LEU A 598 -5.21 -8.78 18.20
N ILE A 599 -6.08 -7.80 18.05
CA ILE A 599 -5.79 -6.52 17.42
C ILE A 599 -5.24 -5.59 18.50
N ILE A 600 -4.08 -5.01 18.26
CA ILE A 600 -3.57 -3.93 19.09
C ILE A 600 -4.17 -2.61 18.60
N LEU A 601 -4.68 -1.81 19.52
CA LEU A 601 -5.22 -0.49 19.21
C LEU A 601 -4.15 0.54 19.60
N GLU A 602 -3.34 0.95 18.64
CA GLU A 602 -2.32 1.98 18.83
C GLU A 602 -2.15 2.78 17.54
N ASN A 603 -1.85 4.06 17.68
CA ASN A 603 -1.37 4.93 16.61
C ASN A 603 -0.27 5.85 17.18
N ARG A 604 0.18 6.86 16.44
CA ARG A 604 1.30 7.73 16.85
C ARG A 604 0.92 8.76 17.91
N SER A 605 -0.37 9.06 18.03
CA SER A 605 -0.88 9.93 19.08
C SER A 605 -0.78 9.27 20.45
N ASN A 606 -0.82 10.08 21.50
CA ASN A 606 -1.00 9.57 22.85
C ASN A 606 -2.46 9.10 23.03
N ASN A 607 -2.71 7.80 22.83
CA ASN A 607 -4.05 7.23 22.81
C ASN A 607 -4.64 7.01 24.21
N PHE A 608 -5.97 6.89 24.26
CA PHE A 608 -6.73 6.53 25.45
C PHE A 608 -6.58 7.51 26.61
N GLU A 609 -6.43 8.79 26.27
CA GLU A 609 -6.41 9.87 27.24
C GLU A 609 -7.80 10.16 27.81
N ARG A 610 -7.84 10.72 29.02
CA ARG A 610 -9.10 11.06 29.70
C ARG A 610 -10.00 11.93 28.81
N GLY A 611 -11.24 11.49 28.59
CA GLY A 611 -12.23 12.20 27.78
C GLY A 611 -11.95 12.18 26.27
N ALA A 612 -10.93 11.43 25.82
CA ALA A 612 -10.57 11.33 24.42
C ALA A 612 -11.43 10.29 23.68
N THR A 613 -11.57 10.50 22.38
CA THR A 613 -12.09 9.50 21.44
C THR A 613 -11.00 9.20 20.43
N ASP A 614 -10.51 7.97 20.44
CA ASP A 614 -9.49 7.49 19.52
C ASP A 614 -10.14 6.65 18.42
N ILE A 615 -9.74 6.83 17.17
CA ILE A 615 -10.30 6.10 16.02
C ILE A 615 -9.19 5.36 15.29
N PHE A 616 -9.41 4.07 15.04
CA PHE A 616 -8.44 3.18 14.41
C PHE A 616 -9.05 2.55 13.15
N LYS A 617 -8.27 2.50 12.07
CA LYS A 617 -8.53 1.65 10.92
C LYS A 617 -7.85 0.30 11.15
N ILE A 618 -8.61 -0.79 11.14
CA ILE A 618 -8.12 -2.14 11.41
C ILE A 618 -8.38 -3.04 10.20
N GLU A 619 -7.35 -3.72 9.73
CA GLU A 619 -7.46 -4.77 8.72
C GLU A 619 -7.45 -6.14 9.41
N ALA A 620 -8.59 -6.83 9.38
CA ALA A 620 -8.76 -8.12 10.05
C ALA A 620 -9.72 -9.04 9.27
N ALA A 621 -9.79 -10.30 9.68
CA ALA A 621 -10.66 -11.29 9.03
C ALA A 621 -12.15 -10.87 9.09
N ASP A 622 -12.92 -11.13 8.02
CA ASP A 622 -14.37 -10.90 8.03
C ASP A 622 -15.09 -11.92 8.92
N VAL A 623 -15.49 -11.47 10.11
CA VAL A 623 -16.22 -12.28 11.09
C VAL A 623 -17.73 -12.32 10.87
N GLY A 624 -18.27 -11.72 9.80
CA GLY A 624 -19.71 -11.68 9.55
C GLY A 624 -20.44 -10.76 10.52
N LYS A 625 -21.71 -11.07 10.86
CA LYS A 625 -22.47 -10.28 11.84
C LYS A 625 -21.78 -10.38 13.20
N ILE A 626 -21.42 -9.23 13.78
CA ILE A 626 -20.72 -9.16 15.05
C ILE A 626 -21.73 -9.34 16.20
N TYR A 627 -21.36 -10.17 17.16
CA TYR A 627 -22.17 -10.41 18.36
C TYR A 627 -21.43 -10.11 19.67
N LYS A 628 -20.10 -10.00 19.66
CA LYS A 628 -19.29 -9.71 20.85
C LYS A 628 -17.94 -9.09 20.47
N ILE A 629 -17.41 -8.25 21.34
CA ILE A 629 -15.99 -7.89 21.36
C ILE A 629 -15.38 -8.28 22.71
N ARG A 630 -14.08 -8.57 22.71
CA ARG A 630 -13.26 -8.60 23.91
C ARG A 630 -12.28 -7.45 23.81
N ILE A 631 -12.22 -6.60 24.83
CA ILE A 631 -11.31 -5.46 24.88
C ILE A 631 -10.65 -5.39 26.25
N GLY A 632 -9.38 -4.97 26.29
CA GLY A 632 -8.62 -4.86 27.51
C GLY A 632 -7.21 -4.31 27.28
N HIS A 633 -6.38 -4.38 28.32
CA HIS A 633 -4.99 -3.92 28.25
C HIS A 633 -4.05 -4.86 29.01
N ASP A 634 -2.74 -4.72 28.79
CA ASP A 634 -1.73 -5.62 29.35
C ASP A 634 -1.35 -5.34 30.82
N GLY A 635 -1.92 -4.29 31.41
CA GLY A 635 -1.66 -3.89 32.80
C GLY A 635 -0.21 -3.47 33.07
N LYS A 636 0.53 -3.00 32.06
CA LYS A 636 1.89 -2.47 32.26
C LYS A 636 1.90 -0.94 32.25
N GLY A 637 2.96 -0.37 32.82
CA GLY A 637 3.15 1.08 32.91
C GLY A 637 2.64 1.69 34.21
N ILE A 638 2.93 2.98 34.41
CA ILE A 638 2.40 3.77 35.52
C ILE A 638 1.03 4.29 35.10
N GLY A 639 0.02 4.11 35.98
CA GLY A 639 -1.36 4.46 35.66
C GLY A 639 -1.94 3.54 34.59
N ASP A 640 -1.82 2.22 34.80
CA ASP A 640 -2.35 1.22 33.86
C ASP A 640 -3.88 1.13 33.89
N GLY A 641 -4.51 1.58 34.98
CA GLY A 641 -5.97 1.61 35.11
C GLY A 641 -6.63 2.48 34.04
N TRP A 642 -7.69 1.96 33.43
CA TRP A 642 -8.37 2.60 32.31
C TRP A 642 -9.88 2.65 32.55
N PHE A 643 -10.50 3.81 32.40
CA PHE A 643 -11.97 3.90 32.40
C PHE A 643 -12.50 3.89 30.97
N LEU A 644 -12.90 2.71 30.51
CA LEU A 644 -13.52 2.53 29.21
C LEU A 644 -14.99 2.94 29.29
N GLU A 645 -15.37 3.94 28.48
CA GLU A 645 -16.75 4.40 28.39
C GLU A 645 -17.53 3.59 27.35
N SER A 646 -17.09 3.60 26.08
CA SER A 646 -17.73 2.85 25.01
C SER A 646 -16.80 2.55 23.84
N VAL A 647 -17.19 1.59 22.99
CA VAL A 647 -16.53 1.29 21.71
C VAL A 647 -17.60 1.30 20.62
N THR A 648 -17.33 1.98 19.51
CA THR A 648 -18.16 1.91 18.29
C THR A 648 -17.35 1.24 17.20
N LEU A 649 -17.93 0.22 16.55
CA LEU A 649 -17.29 -0.54 15.49
C LEU A 649 -18.14 -0.47 14.23
N LYS A 650 -17.52 -0.07 13.12
CA LYS A 650 -18.17 -0.03 11.80
C LYS A 650 -17.49 -0.98 10.83
N ARG A 651 -18.26 -1.57 9.91
CA ARG A 651 -17.75 -2.39 8.80
C ARG A 651 -18.61 -2.24 7.54
N LEU A 652 -18.04 -2.49 6.37
CA LEU A 652 -18.80 -2.61 5.13
C LEU A 652 -19.38 -4.02 4.99
N ALA A 653 -20.70 -4.13 5.02
CA ALA A 653 -21.44 -5.36 4.77
C ALA A 653 -21.96 -5.40 3.33
N VAL A 654 -21.70 -6.51 2.65
CA VAL A 654 -22.18 -6.76 1.30
C VAL A 654 -23.56 -7.43 1.37
N LYS A 655 -24.63 -6.72 0.98
CA LYS A 655 -25.96 -7.32 0.84
C LYS A 655 -26.19 -7.75 -0.62
N MET A 656 -26.38 -9.05 -0.85
CA MET A 656 -26.82 -9.55 -2.15
C MET A 656 -28.36 -9.53 -2.22
N ASN A 657 -28.92 -8.86 -3.23
CA ASN A 657 -30.35 -8.83 -3.49
C ASN A 657 -30.94 -10.24 -3.74
N GLU A 658 -32.14 -10.52 -3.22
CA GLU A 658 -32.79 -11.83 -3.33
C GLU A 658 -33.10 -12.25 -4.77
N SER A 659 -33.32 -11.29 -5.67
CA SER A 659 -33.48 -11.52 -7.11
C SER A 659 -32.22 -12.12 -7.73
N ASP A 660 -31.05 -11.73 -7.26
CA ASP A 660 -29.76 -12.16 -7.79
C ASP A 660 -29.30 -13.50 -7.20
N LYS A 661 -29.70 -13.83 -5.97
CA LYS A 661 -29.55 -15.20 -5.41
C LYS A 661 -30.26 -16.26 -6.28
N LYS A 662 -31.45 -15.95 -6.81
CA LYS A 662 -32.18 -16.83 -7.75
C LYS A 662 -31.49 -16.90 -9.12
N LYS A 663 -30.97 -15.78 -9.66
CA LYS A 663 -30.20 -15.77 -10.92
C LYS A 663 -28.88 -16.54 -10.80
N LYS A 664 -28.15 -16.43 -9.69
CA LYS A 664 -26.88 -17.16 -9.45
C LYS A 664 -27.10 -18.68 -9.31
N LYS A 665 -28.22 -19.11 -8.72
CA LYS A 665 -28.66 -20.52 -8.74
C LYS A 665 -29.01 -21.02 -10.15
N LYS A 666 -29.48 -20.15 -11.04
CA LYS A 666 -29.85 -20.47 -12.44
C LYS A 666 -28.67 -20.38 -13.42
N LYS A 667 -27.66 -19.53 -13.15
CA LYS A 667 -26.40 -19.41 -13.93
C LYS A 667 -25.39 -20.53 -13.64
N LYS A 668 -25.56 -21.30 -12.56
CA LYS A 668 -24.68 -22.46 -12.26
C LYS A 668 -24.84 -23.63 -13.25
N SER A 669 -25.69 -23.50 -14.26
CA SER A 669 -25.93 -24.51 -15.31
C SER A 669 -25.53 -24.10 -16.73
N GLU A 670 -25.09 -22.86 -17.00
CA GLU A 670 -24.66 -22.43 -18.34
C GLU A 670 -23.50 -21.42 -18.26
N GLU A 671 -22.40 -21.69 -18.99
CA GLU A 671 -21.24 -20.80 -19.15
C GLU A 671 -21.61 -19.59 -20.02
N VAL A 672 -21.98 -18.47 -19.40
CA VAL A 672 -22.08 -17.15 -20.07
C VAL A 672 -21.61 -16.05 -19.13
N GLU A 673 -20.87 -15.11 -19.72
CA GLU A 673 -20.18 -13.92 -19.20
C GLU A 673 -20.77 -13.28 -17.92
N GLU A 674 -19.85 -12.85 -17.06
CA GLU A 674 -20.09 -12.12 -15.81
C GLU A 674 -20.63 -10.72 -16.10
N GLU A 675 -21.95 -10.56 -16.14
CA GLU A 675 -22.57 -9.25 -15.91
C GLU A 675 -22.33 -8.80 -14.46
N GLU A 676 -21.85 -7.56 -14.28
CA GLU A 676 -21.67 -6.91 -12.98
C GLU A 676 -23.01 -6.83 -12.22
N THR A 677 -23.21 -7.74 -11.26
CA THR A 677 -24.29 -7.61 -10.28
C THR A 677 -24.05 -6.37 -9.43
N LYS A 678 -24.99 -5.42 -9.42
CA LYS A 678 -24.97 -4.27 -8.50
C LYS A 678 -25.04 -4.77 -7.06
N VAL A 679 -23.90 -4.74 -6.38
CA VAL A 679 -23.78 -5.05 -4.96
C VAL A 679 -24.06 -3.77 -4.18
N GLU A 680 -25.00 -3.80 -3.23
CA GLU A 680 -25.25 -2.67 -2.35
C GLU A 680 -24.40 -2.85 -1.08
N GLU A 681 -23.48 -1.91 -0.87
CA GLU A 681 -22.63 -1.84 0.32
C GLU A 681 -23.36 -1.06 1.41
N VAL A 682 -23.54 -1.69 2.57
CA VAL A 682 -24.18 -1.06 3.74
C VAL A 682 -23.17 -1.02 4.88
N ILE A 683 -23.07 0.11 5.58
CA ILE A 683 -22.23 0.21 6.77
C ILE A 683 -23.01 -0.34 7.97
N ASP A 684 -22.58 -1.48 8.51
CA ASP A 684 -23.07 -1.97 9.80
C ASP A 684 -22.35 -1.18 10.92
N VAL A 685 -23.10 -0.71 11.93
CA VAL A 685 -22.57 0.02 13.09
C VAL A 685 -22.97 -0.72 14.36
N TYR A 686 -21.99 -1.03 15.21
CA TYR A 686 -22.17 -1.71 16.48
C TYR A 686 -21.62 -0.83 17.60
N THR A 687 -22.46 -0.50 18.58
CA THR A 687 -22.05 0.27 19.77
C THR A 687 -21.98 -0.66 20.98
N PHE A 688 -20.88 -0.61 21.71
CA PHE A 688 -20.63 -1.42 22.90
C PHE A 688 -20.42 -0.49 24.09
N VAL A 689 -21.32 -0.56 25.07
CA VAL A 689 -21.28 0.29 26.27
C VAL A 689 -20.57 -0.47 27.39
N ALA A 690 -19.58 0.17 28.02
CA ALA A 690 -18.82 -0.42 29.12
C ALA A 690 -19.04 0.34 30.44
N HIS A 691 -18.80 1.66 30.46
CA HIS A 691 -18.84 2.54 31.64
C HIS A 691 -18.20 1.92 32.89
N ARG A 692 -16.98 1.40 32.77
CA ARG A 692 -16.31 0.70 33.88
C ARG A 692 -14.80 0.92 33.89
N TRP A 693 -14.22 0.71 35.07
CA TRP A 693 -12.77 0.58 35.22
C TRP A 693 -12.30 -0.80 34.74
N LEU A 694 -11.27 -0.79 33.90
CA LEU A 694 -10.39 -1.90 33.60
C LEU A 694 -9.07 -1.60 34.32
N ALA A 695 -8.93 -2.10 35.54
CA ALA A 695 -7.83 -1.76 36.44
C ALA A 695 -7.59 -2.89 37.45
N LYS A 696 -6.44 -2.92 38.13
CA LYS A 696 -6.14 -3.95 39.15
C LYS A 696 -6.67 -3.59 40.54
N ASP A 697 -6.83 -2.30 40.79
CA ASP A 697 -7.14 -1.69 42.08
C ASP A 697 -8.50 -0.99 42.11
N GLU A 698 -9.11 -0.71 40.94
CA GLU A 698 -10.43 -0.11 40.80
C GLU A 698 -11.47 -1.05 40.15
N GLY A 699 -12.76 -0.68 40.25
CA GLY A 699 -13.86 -1.44 39.66
C GLY A 699 -13.98 -2.87 40.20
N ASP A 700 -14.16 -3.84 39.30
CA ASP A 700 -14.19 -5.27 39.61
C ASP A 700 -12.80 -5.94 39.62
N LYS A 701 -11.76 -5.14 39.36
CA LYS A 701 -10.35 -5.51 39.30
C LYS A 701 -9.98 -6.40 38.11
N GLU A 702 -10.76 -6.34 37.04
CA GLU A 702 -10.47 -7.00 35.77
C GLU A 702 -9.85 -6.03 34.76
N LEU A 703 -8.93 -6.49 33.93
CA LEU A 703 -8.26 -5.67 32.90
C LEU A 703 -8.84 -5.91 31.50
N VAL A 704 -9.73 -6.88 31.38
CA VAL A 704 -10.31 -7.36 30.13
C VAL A 704 -11.79 -7.57 30.35
N VAL A 705 -12.61 -7.07 29.44
CA VAL A 705 -14.05 -7.22 29.47
C VAL A 705 -14.56 -7.75 28.13
N GLU A 706 -15.66 -8.50 28.17
CA GLU A 706 -16.41 -8.88 26.99
C GLU A 706 -17.68 -8.01 26.91
N LEU A 707 -17.92 -7.41 25.76
CA LEU A 707 -19.05 -6.51 25.52
C LEU A 707 -19.89 -7.03 24.36
N VAL A 708 -21.20 -6.84 24.46
CA VAL A 708 -22.17 -7.14 23.39
C VAL A 708 -22.73 -5.85 22.81
N PRO A 709 -23.21 -5.86 21.55
CA PRO A 709 -23.80 -4.67 20.95
C PRO A 709 -25.05 -4.20 21.72
N ASP A 710 -25.16 -2.88 21.91
CA ASP A 710 -26.32 -2.23 22.50
C ASP A 710 -27.56 -2.36 21.61
N GLY A 711 -28.73 -2.57 22.21
CA GLY A 711 -30.02 -2.70 21.52
C GLY A 711 -30.26 -3.96 20.67
N GLU A 712 -29.24 -4.77 20.36
CA GLU A 712 -29.34 -5.91 19.40
C GLU A 712 -28.80 -7.26 19.89
N SER A 713 -28.56 -7.46 21.19
CA SER A 713 -28.02 -8.73 21.69
C SER A 713 -29.11 -9.72 22.11
N ALA A 714 -29.21 -10.85 21.39
CA ALA A 714 -29.90 -12.06 21.85
C ALA A 714 -29.02 -12.91 22.80
N LEU A 715 -27.80 -12.44 23.07
CA LEU A 715 -26.82 -13.11 23.91
C LEU A 715 -26.77 -12.40 25.26
N GLU A 716 -27.02 -13.16 26.31
CA GLU A 716 -27.00 -12.67 27.69
C GLU A 716 -25.69 -13.09 28.37
N GLU A 717 -25.31 -12.35 29.41
CA GLU A 717 -24.25 -12.78 30.31
C GLU A 717 -24.65 -14.10 31.00
N ASN A 718 -23.74 -15.07 31.01
CA ASN A 718 -23.89 -16.32 31.73
C ASN A 718 -22.77 -16.45 32.77
N THR A 719 -23.05 -17.19 33.83
CA THR A 719 -22.08 -17.50 34.88
C THR A 719 -21.78 -18.99 34.87
N TYR A 720 -20.51 -19.32 34.66
CA TYR A 720 -19.98 -20.68 34.69
C TYR A 720 -19.29 -20.90 36.03
N GLU A 721 -19.77 -21.87 36.80
CA GLU A 721 -19.08 -22.33 38.01
C GLU A 721 -18.12 -23.46 37.65
N VAL A 722 -16.82 -23.21 37.82
CA VAL A 722 -15.75 -24.11 37.41
C VAL A 722 -15.16 -24.78 38.64
N HIS A 723 -15.29 -26.10 38.71
CA HIS A 723 -14.72 -26.93 39.76
C HIS A 723 -13.46 -27.59 39.21
N VAL A 724 -12.31 -27.23 39.73
CA VAL A 724 -11.03 -27.83 39.36
C VAL A 724 -10.64 -28.84 40.43
N LEU A 725 -10.56 -30.11 40.06
CA LEU A 725 -10.20 -31.20 40.97
C LEU A 725 -8.75 -31.60 40.76
N THR A 726 -7.93 -31.36 41.78
CA THR A 726 -6.54 -31.82 41.81
C THR A 726 -6.50 -33.24 42.37
N GLY A 727 -5.81 -34.15 41.68
CA GLY A 727 -5.84 -35.56 42.06
C GLY A 727 -5.16 -35.86 43.39
N ASN A 728 -5.38 -37.06 43.91
CA ASN A 728 -4.91 -37.48 45.23
C ASN A 728 -3.59 -38.28 45.20
N VAL A 729 -2.82 -38.20 44.12
CA VAL A 729 -1.49 -38.84 44.02
C VAL A 729 -0.43 -38.03 44.78
N TRP A 730 0.70 -38.66 45.11
CA TRP A 730 1.80 -37.97 45.81
C TRP A 730 2.34 -36.81 44.95
N GLY A 731 2.45 -35.61 45.52
CA GLY A 731 2.98 -34.42 44.83
C GLY A 731 2.01 -33.79 43.81
N ALA A 732 0.72 -34.12 43.86
CA ALA A 732 -0.25 -33.67 42.86
C ALA A 732 -0.54 -32.16 42.85
N GLY A 733 -0.26 -31.44 43.94
CA GLY A 733 -0.62 -30.02 44.06
C GLY A 733 0.39 -29.07 43.41
N THR A 734 -0.06 -27.87 43.02
CA THR A 734 0.78 -26.87 42.33
C THR A 734 0.73 -25.49 42.95
N ASP A 735 1.88 -24.83 42.98
CA ASP A 735 2.03 -23.41 43.34
C ASP A 735 1.94 -22.47 42.11
N SER A 736 1.86 -23.02 40.90
CA SER A 736 1.82 -22.23 39.67
C SER A 736 0.50 -21.49 39.49
N ASN A 737 0.51 -20.42 38.70
CA ASN A 737 -0.73 -19.78 38.28
C ASN A 737 -1.43 -20.64 37.24
N VAL A 738 -2.68 -21.02 37.50
CA VAL A 738 -3.51 -21.82 36.59
C VAL A 738 -4.43 -20.92 35.76
N PHE A 739 -4.59 -21.27 34.48
CA PHE A 739 -5.38 -20.54 33.50
C PHE A 739 -6.35 -21.47 32.77
N LEU A 740 -7.56 -20.97 32.47
CA LEU A 740 -8.63 -21.71 31.79
C LEU A 740 -9.21 -20.92 30.61
N SER A 741 -9.53 -21.61 29.52
CA SER A 741 -10.36 -21.11 28.43
C SER A 741 -11.48 -22.10 28.12
N ILE A 742 -12.72 -21.62 28.05
CA ILE A 742 -13.90 -22.44 27.73
C ILE A 742 -14.36 -22.06 26.33
N TYR A 743 -14.68 -23.05 25.50
CA TYR A 743 -15.10 -22.87 24.10
C TYR A 743 -16.51 -23.41 23.89
N GLY A 744 -17.39 -22.58 23.33
CA GLY A 744 -18.75 -22.95 22.94
C GLY A 744 -18.88 -23.43 21.50
N VAL A 745 -19.98 -24.09 21.19
CA VAL A 745 -20.36 -24.43 19.80
C VAL A 745 -20.94 -23.19 19.14
N GLY A 746 -20.17 -22.56 18.24
CA GLY A 746 -20.64 -21.46 17.40
C GLY A 746 -20.81 -20.10 18.10
N ARG A 747 -20.61 -20.00 19.42
CA ARG A 747 -20.72 -18.75 20.20
C ARG A 747 -19.40 -18.27 20.83
N GLY A 748 -18.27 -18.70 20.26
CA GLY A 748 -16.94 -18.21 20.63
C GLY A 748 -16.36 -18.87 21.88
N ASP A 749 -15.59 -18.10 22.66
CA ASP A 749 -14.87 -18.56 23.86
C ASP A 749 -14.78 -17.48 24.95
N THR A 750 -14.38 -17.88 26.16
CA THR A 750 -14.10 -16.97 27.29
C THR A 750 -12.74 -16.29 27.21
N GLY A 751 -11.86 -16.75 26.32
CA GLY A 751 -10.44 -16.39 26.36
C GLY A 751 -9.74 -17.02 27.54
N GLU A 752 -8.49 -16.65 27.75
CA GLU A 752 -7.71 -17.14 28.88
C GLU A 752 -8.05 -16.38 30.16
N ARG A 753 -8.46 -17.12 31.20
CA ARG A 753 -8.84 -16.60 32.52
C ARG A 753 -7.91 -17.20 33.56
N GLN A 754 -7.21 -16.37 34.31
CA GLN A 754 -6.43 -16.84 35.45
C GLN A 754 -7.36 -17.18 36.61
N LEU A 755 -7.22 -18.38 37.15
CA LEU A 755 -8.05 -18.89 38.24
C LEU A 755 -7.50 -18.38 39.60
N LYS A 756 -7.77 -17.10 39.89
CA LYS A 756 -7.19 -16.38 41.06
C LYS A 756 -8.00 -16.54 42.35
N ARG A 757 -9.34 -16.43 42.25
CA ARG A 757 -10.26 -16.34 43.38
C ARG A 757 -11.10 -17.62 43.47
N SER A 758 -10.78 -18.50 44.41
CA SER A 758 -11.60 -19.68 44.72
C SER A 758 -12.18 -19.61 46.13
N ASN A 759 -12.96 -20.62 46.47
CA ASN A 759 -13.38 -20.95 47.84
C ASN A 759 -12.21 -21.25 48.80
N ASN A 760 -10.97 -21.43 48.30
CA ASN A 760 -9.80 -21.73 49.12
C ASN A 760 -8.70 -20.67 48.95
N LEU A 761 -8.00 -20.36 50.04
CA LEU A 761 -6.88 -19.40 50.02
C LEU A 761 -5.67 -19.97 49.27
N ASN A 762 -5.26 -21.17 49.65
CA ASN A 762 -4.27 -21.97 48.93
C ASN A 762 -5.00 -22.91 47.97
N LYS A 763 -4.67 -22.82 46.68
CA LYS A 763 -5.43 -23.42 45.58
C LYS A 763 -4.65 -24.59 45.01
N PHE A 764 -5.37 -25.52 44.40
CA PHE A 764 -4.81 -26.64 43.64
C PHE A 764 -3.92 -27.57 44.48
N GLU A 765 -4.28 -27.79 45.74
CA GLU A 765 -3.62 -28.76 46.62
C GLU A 765 -4.05 -30.19 46.31
N LYS A 766 -3.20 -31.15 46.70
CA LYS A 766 -3.48 -32.58 46.54
C LYS A 766 -4.87 -32.96 47.09
N GLY A 767 -5.72 -33.55 46.25
CA GLY A 767 -7.07 -34.00 46.61
C GLY A 767 -8.08 -32.86 46.83
N GLN A 768 -7.72 -31.62 46.50
CA GLN A 768 -8.56 -30.44 46.69
C GLN A 768 -9.50 -30.21 45.50
N VAL A 769 -10.68 -29.66 45.81
CA VAL A 769 -11.59 -29.07 44.83
C VAL A 769 -11.60 -27.56 45.01
N ASP A 770 -11.18 -26.84 43.97
CA ASP A 770 -11.22 -25.40 43.90
C ASP A 770 -12.32 -24.93 42.98
N VAL A 771 -13.23 -24.12 43.51
CA VAL A 771 -14.40 -23.61 42.81
C VAL A 771 -14.16 -22.16 42.42
N PHE A 772 -14.30 -21.86 41.13
CA PHE A 772 -14.14 -20.54 40.54
C PHE A 772 -15.43 -20.12 39.83
N THR A 773 -15.67 -18.82 39.78
CA THR A 773 -16.79 -18.24 39.02
C THR A 773 -16.25 -17.49 37.81
N ILE A 774 -16.64 -17.93 36.61
CA ILE A 774 -16.29 -17.25 35.36
C ILE A 774 -17.57 -16.66 34.76
N LYS A 775 -17.61 -15.33 34.67
CA LYS A 775 -18.64 -14.62 33.92
C LYS A 775 -18.18 -14.43 32.48
N ALA A 776 -19.04 -14.78 31.53
CA ALA A 776 -18.80 -14.61 30.11
C ALA A 776 -20.14 -14.50 29.37
N ILE A 777 -20.10 -14.06 28.12
CA ILE A 777 -21.30 -14.17 27.26
C ILE A 777 -21.65 -15.65 27.07
N ASP A 778 -22.94 -15.97 27.11
CA ASP A 778 -23.46 -17.33 26.93
C ASP A 778 -22.85 -18.04 25.70
N LEU A 779 -22.01 -19.03 25.98
CA LEU A 779 -21.29 -19.84 25.00
C LEU A 779 -22.16 -20.93 24.36
N GLY A 780 -23.40 -21.12 24.82
CA GLY A 780 -24.23 -22.25 24.45
C GLY A 780 -23.60 -23.58 24.87
N GLU A 781 -23.80 -24.63 24.08
CA GLU A 781 -23.22 -25.94 24.34
C GLU A 781 -21.68 -25.87 24.38
N LEU A 782 -21.06 -26.38 25.45
CA LEU A 782 -19.61 -26.35 25.60
C LEU A 782 -18.96 -27.44 24.72
N LYS A 783 -18.00 -27.04 23.89
CA LYS A 783 -17.29 -27.92 22.95
C LYS A 783 -16.02 -28.50 23.53
N LYS A 784 -15.23 -27.66 24.19
CA LYS A 784 -13.93 -28.03 24.79
C LYS A 784 -13.52 -26.99 25.83
N LEU A 785 -12.52 -27.33 26.64
CA LEU A 785 -11.76 -26.37 27.43
C LEU A 785 -10.26 -26.52 27.20
N ARG A 786 -9.50 -25.46 27.47
CA ARG A 786 -8.04 -25.47 27.53
C ARG A 786 -7.60 -25.02 28.92
N ILE A 787 -6.86 -25.86 29.63
CA ILE A 787 -6.33 -25.56 30.96
C ILE A 787 -4.81 -25.68 30.97
N ARG A 788 -4.12 -24.72 31.59
CA ARG A 788 -2.66 -24.70 31.68
C ARG A 788 -2.17 -24.06 32.97
N HIS A 789 -0.89 -24.20 33.28
CA HIS A 789 -0.20 -23.36 34.25
C HIS A 789 1.00 -22.64 33.63
N ASP A 790 1.63 -21.73 34.37
CA ASP A 790 2.80 -20.94 33.92
C ASP A 790 4.15 -21.48 34.45
N ASN A 791 4.15 -22.66 35.07
CA ASN A 791 5.33 -23.31 35.65
C ASN A 791 6.07 -22.45 36.71
N SER A 792 5.39 -21.46 37.30
CA SER A 792 5.93 -20.64 38.39
C SER A 792 5.77 -21.33 39.76
N GLY A 793 6.43 -20.79 40.79
CA GLY A 793 6.33 -21.30 42.17
C GLY A 793 7.39 -22.35 42.52
N GLY A 794 7.32 -22.88 43.76
CA GLY A 794 8.28 -23.85 44.29
C GLY A 794 8.00 -25.29 43.88
N SER A 795 6.72 -25.63 43.69
CA SER A 795 6.26 -26.94 43.22
C SER A 795 5.31 -26.75 42.03
N PRO A 796 5.80 -26.60 40.78
CA PRO A 796 4.94 -26.28 39.64
C PRO A 796 4.21 -27.50 39.07
N SER A 797 4.71 -28.72 39.32
CA SER A 797 4.11 -29.96 38.81
C SER A 797 2.69 -30.14 39.32
N TRP A 798 1.74 -30.43 38.43
CA TRP A 798 0.33 -30.52 38.80
C TRP A 798 -0.31 -31.79 38.26
N PHE A 799 -0.98 -32.58 39.09
CA PHE A 799 -1.80 -33.69 38.61
C PHE A 799 -3.27 -33.26 38.59
N LEU A 800 -3.78 -32.96 37.40
CA LEU A 800 -5.18 -32.58 37.20
C LEU A 800 -6.03 -33.83 37.05
N GLU A 801 -7.00 -34.02 37.95
CA GLU A 801 -7.93 -35.14 37.89
C GLU A 801 -8.99 -34.88 36.80
N ARG A 802 -9.75 -33.79 36.95
CA ARG A 802 -10.77 -33.34 36.00
C ARG A 802 -11.18 -31.90 36.28
N VAL A 803 -11.91 -31.31 35.34
CA VAL A 803 -12.62 -30.04 35.52
C VAL A 803 -14.11 -30.30 35.31
N GLU A 804 -14.94 -29.77 36.19
CA GLU A 804 -16.40 -29.75 36.03
C GLU A 804 -16.84 -28.31 35.83
N ILE A 805 -17.73 -28.07 34.87
CA ILE A 805 -18.27 -26.73 34.59
C ILE A 805 -19.78 -26.81 34.69
N VAL A 806 -20.34 -26.09 35.66
CA VAL A 806 -21.79 -25.90 35.80
C VAL A 806 -22.17 -24.62 35.07
N ASP A 807 -22.95 -24.77 34.01
CA ASP A 807 -23.67 -23.67 33.37
C ASP A 807 -24.86 -23.30 34.27
N LEU A 808 -24.78 -22.17 34.96
CA LEU A 808 -25.81 -21.76 35.92
C LEU A 808 -27.12 -21.31 35.24
N LYS A 809 -27.09 -20.96 33.95
CA LYS A 809 -28.27 -20.55 33.20
C LYS A 809 -29.05 -21.75 32.69
N GLU A 810 -28.38 -22.68 32.04
CA GLU A 810 -28.99 -23.91 31.51
C GLU A 810 -29.06 -25.04 32.56
N SER A 811 -28.52 -24.81 33.76
CA SER A 811 -28.41 -25.81 34.85
C SER A 811 -27.77 -27.14 34.39
N THR A 812 -26.86 -27.07 33.43
CA THR A 812 -26.20 -28.24 32.82
C THR A 812 -24.77 -28.34 33.33
N THR A 813 -24.33 -29.54 33.71
CA THR A 813 -22.95 -29.80 34.16
C THR A 813 -22.17 -30.54 33.09
N TYR A 814 -21.03 -29.99 32.69
CA TYR A 814 -20.10 -30.58 31.73
C TYR A 814 -18.87 -31.14 32.47
N TYR A 815 -18.49 -32.37 32.14
CA TYR A 815 -17.37 -33.06 32.78
C TYR A 815 -16.20 -33.22 31.84
N PHE A 816 -15.03 -32.72 32.23
CA PHE A 816 -13.80 -32.73 31.42
C PHE A 816 -12.70 -33.53 32.14
N PRO A 817 -12.63 -34.85 31.94
CA PRO A 817 -11.63 -35.69 32.58
C PRO A 817 -10.22 -35.42 32.04
N CYS A 818 -9.22 -35.42 32.92
CA CYS A 818 -7.82 -35.26 32.56
C CYS A 818 -6.96 -36.44 33.02
N GLN A 819 -6.90 -36.69 34.34
CA GLN A 819 -6.15 -37.78 34.99
C GLN A 819 -4.68 -37.86 34.55
N ARG A 820 -4.01 -36.71 34.38
CA ARG A 820 -2.63 -36.63 33.90
C ARG A 820 -1.84 -35.54 34.59
N TRP A 821 -0.52 -35.67 34.55
CA TRP A 821 0.38 -34.61 34.96
C TRP A 821 0.39 -33.49 33.91
N LEU A 822 0.31 -32.26 34.40
CA LEU A 822 0.69 -31.03 33.72
C LEU A 822 1.98 -30.59 34.39
N ALA A 823 3.12 -30.98 33.81
CA ALA A 823 4.44 -30.72 34.37
C ALA A 823 5.48 -30.91 33.28
N VAL A 824 6.55 -30.12 33.31
CA VAL A 824 7.70 -30.30 32.41
C VAL A 824 8.53 -31.55 32.75
N GLU A 825 8.49 -32.01 34.01
CA GLU A 825 9.33 -33.10 34.53
C GLU A 825 8.62 -34.48 34.54
N GLU A 826 7.30 -34.52 34.36
CA GLU A 826 6.46 -35.71 34.52
C GLU A 826 5.62 -36.01 33.27
N ASP A 827 5.16 -37.26 33.14
CA ASP A 827 4.26 -37.75 32.09
C ASP A 827 4.74 -37.44 30.65
N ASP A 828 4.13 -36.48 29.94
CA ASP A 828 4.50 -36.10 28.57
C ASP A 828 5.14 -34.71 28.45
N GLY A 829 5.53 -34.10 29.57
CA GLY A 829 6.23 -32.81 29.61
C GLY A 829 5.36 -31.59 29.29
N GLN A 830 4.05 -31.76 29.09
CA GLN A 830 3.14 -30.67 28.72
C GLN A 830 2.52 -30.02 29.95
N ILE A 831 2.58 -28.69 30.03
CA ILE A 831 1.94 -27.89 31.09
C ILE A 831 0.53 -27.38 30.69
N VAL A 832 -0.03 -27.92 29.61
CA VAL A 832 -1.31 -27.51 29.01
C VAL A 832 -2.09 -28.72 28.50
N ARG A 833 -3.42 -28.69 28.66
CA ARG A 833 -4.35 -29.69 28.14
C ARG A 833 -5.53 -29.04 27.45
N GLU A 834 -5.94 -29.61 26.31
CA GLU A 834 -7.25 -29.37 25.72
C GLU A 834 -8.14 -30.59 26.00
N LEU A 835 -9.27 -30.38 26.66
CA LEU A 835 -10.20 -31.42 27.11
C LEU A 835 -11.56 -31.22 26.44
N VAL A 836 -12.24 -32.30 26.10
CA VAL A 836 -13.61 -32.31 25.59
C VAL A 836 -14.56 -32.84 26.66
N PRO A 837 -15.83 -32.38 26.71
CA PRO A 837 -16.76 -32.85 27.72
C PRO A 837 -17.20 -34.28 27.42
N VAL A 838 -17.47 -35.06 28.47
CA VAL A 838 -18.03 -36.41 28.38
C VAL A 838 -19.35 -36.50 29.14
N ASP A 839 -20.20 -37.49 28.80
CA ASP A 839 -21.43 -37.73 29.55
C ASP A 839 -21.13 -38.14 31.00
N GLU A 840 -21.97 -37.67 31.93
CA GLU A 840 -21.88 -37.98 33.37
C GLU A 840 -21.78 -39.48 33.67
N ALA A 841 -22.41 -40.32 32.84
CA ALA A 841 -22.38 -41.78 32.96
C ALA A 841 -20.97 -42.38 32.84
N PHE A 842 -20.05 -41.72 32.12
CA PHE A 842 -18.65 -42.15 32.02
C PHE A 842 -17.82 -41.74 33.22
N VAL A 843 -18.19 -40.66 33.91
CA VAL A 843 -17.52 -40.21 35.13
C VAL A 843 -17.92 -41.08 36.33
N LYS A 844 -19.20 -41.49 36.41
CA LYS A 844 -19.74 -42.28 37.53
C LYS A 844 -19.46 -43.80 37.44
N LYS A 845 -19.18 -44.36 36.26
CA LYS A 845 -18.93 -45.81 36.10
C LYS A 845 -17.62 -46.30 36.72
N ASP A 846 -16.63 -45.43 36.89
CA ASP A 846 -15.31 -45.78 37.41
C ASP A 846 -15.20 -45.73 38.95
N SER A 847 -16.21 -45.19 39.67
CA SER A 847 -16.24 -45.37 41.14
C SER A 847 -16.50 -46.82 41.56
N GLU A 848 -16.84 -47.71 40.62
CA GLU A 848 -17.22 -49.11 40.90
C GLU A 848 -16.44 -50.18 40.10
N ASN A 849 -15.52 -49.85 39.16
CA ASN A 849 -14.82 -50.88 38.37
C ASN A 849 -13.42 -50.46 37.86
N ASP A 850 -12.43 -51.35 37.99
CA ASP A 850 -10.97 -51.08 37.94
C ASP A 850 -10.32 -51.37 36.56
N GLY A 851 -11.00 -51.02 35.45
CA GLY A 851 -10.69 -51.62 34.12
C GLY A 851 -10.30 -50.69 32.97
N GLN A 852 -10.75 -49.44 32.92
CA GLN A 852 -10.47 -48.50 31.83
C GLN A 852 -10.33 -47.09 32.39
N SER A 853 -9.11 -46.53 32.43
CA SER A 853 -8.90 -45.21 33.02
C SER A 853 -9.62 -44.09 32.23
N LEU A 854 -10.30 -43.18 32.93
CA LEU A 854 -10.86 -41.92 32.42
C LEU A 854 -9.94 -41.15 31.46
N ALA A 855 -8.61 -41.23 31.66
CA ALA A 855 -7.60 -40.65 30.76
C ALA A 855 -7.66 -41.23 29.34
N THR A 856 -7.92 -42.54 29.19
CA THR A 856 -7.96 -43.24 27.90
C THR A 856 -9.20 -42.86 27.10
N LEU A 857 -10.35 -42.67 27.76
CA LEU A 857 -11.61 -42.20 27.15
C LEU A 857 -11.51 -40.75 26.65
N GLY A 858 -10.88 -39.85 27.42
CA GLY A 858 -10.58 -38.48 26.97
C GLY A 858 -9.54 -38.41 25.85
N LEU A 859 -8.63 -39.39 25.78
CA LEU A 859 -7.65 -39.56 24.69
C LEU A 859 -8.28 -40.11 23.40
N GLU A 860 -9.28 -41.01 23.49
CA GLU A 860 -9.99 -41.57 22.33
C GLU A 860 -10.91 -40.55 21.64
N GLN A 861 -11.44 -39.56 22.37
CA GLN A 861 -12.21 -38.45 21.80
C GLN A 861 -11.38 -37.22 21.40
N LYS A 862 -10.03 -37.28 21.46
CA LYS A 862 -9.18 -36.21 20.92
C LYS A 862 -9.63 -35.88 19.50
N ALA A 863 -10.01 -34.62 19.26
CA ALA A 863 -9.92 -34.04 17.94
C ALA A 863 -8.52 -34.37 17.40
N LYS A 864 -8.44 -34.93 16.18
CA LYS A 864 -7.19 -35.31 15.49
C LYS A 864 -6.14 -34.21 15.70
N SER A 865 -5.24 -34.40 16.65
CA SER A 865 -4.19 -33.46 17.00
C SER A 865 -2.87 -34.10 16.58
N THR A 866 -2.11 -33.37 15.78
CA THR A 866 -0.77 -33.78 15.34
C THR A 866 0.24 -33.09 16.25
N THR A 867 0.99 -33.86 17.02
CA THR A 867 2.07 -33.33 17.85
C THR A 867 3.30 -33.04 16.99
N TYR A 868 3.82 -31.82 17.06
CA TYR A 868 5.08 -31.42 16.46
C TYR A 868 6.16 -31.31 17.53
N THR A 869 7.32 -31.92 17.32
CA THR A 869 8.50 -31.72 18.19
C THR A 869 9.43 -30.71 17.53
N VAL A 870 9.64 -29.57 18.18
CA VAL A 870 10.57 -28.54 17.70
C VAL A 870 11.78 -28.49 18.63
N LYS A 871 12.99 -28.55 18.07
CA LYS A 871 14.25 -28.37 18.81
C LYS A 871 14.89 -27.06 18.39
N VAL A 872 14.96 -26.11 19.33
CA VAL A 872 15.69 -24.85 19.13
C VAL A 872 17.11 -25.04 19.67
N LYS A 873 18.10 -24.74 18.84
CA LYS A 873 19.52 -24.78 19.21
C LYS A 873 20.10 -23.39 19.07
N THR A 874 20.56 -22.82 20.18
CA THR A 874 21.39 -21.62 20.18
C THR A 874 22.82 -21.97 19.74
N GLY A 875 23.58 -20.99 19.26
CA GLY A 875 24.89 -21.22 18.65
C GLY A 875 25.87 -21.96 19.56
N ASP A 876 26.88 -22.60 18.99
CA ASP A 876 27.91 -23.38 19.70
C ASP A 876 29.09 -22.52 20.23
N LYS A 877 29.05 -21.20 20.03
CA LYS A 877 30.04 -20.25 20.54
C LYS A 877 29.72 -19.79 21.95
N LYS A 878 30.77 -19.48 22.72
CA LYS A 878 30.65 -18.84 24.04
C LYS A 878 29.83 -17.54 23.90
N ASN A 879 28.78 -17.38 24.72
CA ASN A 879 27.80 -16.28 24.69
C ASN A 879 26.78 -16.29 23.53
N ALA A 880 26.59 -17.40 22.81
CA ALA A 880 25.58 -17.50 21.75
C ALA A 880 24.15 -17.82 22.23
N GLY A 881 23.89 -17.73 23.54
CA GLY A 881 22.55 -17.87 24.12
C GLY A 881 21.72 -16.59 23.94
N THR A 882 20.40 -16.70 24.12
CA THR A 882 19.46 -15.57 24.09
C THR A 882 18.65 -15.55 25.38
N ASP A 883 18.37 -14.35 25.90
CA ASP A 883 17.41 -14.06 26.97
C ASP A 883 16.10 -13.46 26.42
N ALA A 884 16.02 -13.22 25.11
CA ALA A 884 14.82 -12.76 24.43
C ALA A 884 13.77 -13.88 24.30
N ASN A 885 12.49 -13.49 24.39
CA ASN A 885 11.36 -14.38 24.12
C ASN A 885 11.42 -14.88 22.67
N VAL A 886 11.46 -16.20 22.48
CA VAL A 886 11.48 -16.82 21.15
C VAL A 886 10.07 -17.30 20.82
N PHE A 887 9.53 -16.86 19.68
CA PHE A 887 8.19 -17.25 19.24
C PHE A 887 8.26 -18.20 18.06
N ILE A 888 7.41 -19.23 18.06
CA ILE A 888 7.18 -20.09 16.90
C ILE A 888 5.71 -20.03 16.53
N THR A 889 5.44 -19.68 15.27
CA THR A 889 4.10 -19.71 14.69
C THR A 889 3.99 -20.86 13.69
N LEU A 890 3.10 -21.82 13.96
CA LEU A 890 2.78 -22.89 13.02
C LEU A 890 1.57 -22.50 12.18
N TYR A 891 1.66 -22.66 10.86
CA TYR A 891 0.56 -22.40 9.92
C TYR A 891 0.02 -23.72 9.35
N GLY A 892 -1.31 -23.94 9.40
CA GLY A 892 -1.98 -25.08 8.78
C GLY A 892 -3.13 -24.65 7.86
N MET A 893 -3.39 -25.43 6.80
CA MET A 893 -4.56 -25.30 5.92
C MET A 893 -5.59 -26.39 6.26
N ASN A 894 -6.80 -26.01 6.67
CA ASN A 894 -7.93 -26.94 6.70
C ASN A 894 -8.57 -27.05 5.31
N ARG A 895 -9.20 -28.20 4.99
CA ARG A 895 -9.94 -28.44 3.73
C ARG A 895 -11.04 -27.41 3.41
N THR A 896 -11.37 -26.53 4.35
CA THR A 896 -12.35 -25.43 4.24
C THR A 896 -11.70 -24.04 4.10
N SER A 897 -10.43 -23.94 3.71
CA SER A 897 -9.74 -22.68 3.34
C SER A 897 -9.47 -21.66 4.47
N THR A 898 -9.78 -21.96 5.74
CA THR A 898 -9.34 -21.14 6.88
C THR A 898 -7.95 -21.56 7.35
N ARG A 899 -7.04 -20.58 7.49
CA ARG A 899 -5.71 -20.77 8.06
C ARG A 899 -5.83 -20.70 9.58
N THR A 900 -5.38 -21.73 10.27
CA THR A 900 -5.28 -21.71 11.73
C THR A 900 -3.82 -21.51 12.10
N SER A 901 -3.52 -20.48 12.89
CA SER A 901 -2.20 -20.26 13.48
C SER A 901 -2.18 -20.72 14.93
N SER A 902 -1.01 -21.17 15.39
CA SER A 902 -0.76 -21.41 16.81
C SER A 902 0.62 -20.88 17.12
N THR A 903 0.67 -19.86 17.97
CA THR A 903 1.90 -19.23 18.42
C THR A 903 2.27 -19.78 19.80
N CYS A 904 3.46 -20.33 19.92
CA CYS A 904 4.03 -20.76 21.18
C CYS A 904 5.23 -19.85 21.51
N CYS A 905 5.27 -19.30 22.72
CA CYS A 905 6.49 -18.76 23.30
C CYS A 905 7.33 -19.95 23.79
N ILE A 906 8.62 -19.97 23.46
CA ILE A 906 9.59 -20.93 23.98
C ILE A 906 10.38 -20.29 25.12
#